data_AF-A0A3A8FU08-F1
#
_entry.id   AF-A0A3A8FU08-F1
#
_cell.length_a   1.000
_cell.length_b   1.000
_cell.length_c   1.000
_cell.angle_alpha   90.00
_cell.angle_beta   90.00
_cell.angle_gamma   90.00
#
_symmetry.space_group_name_H-M   'P 1'
#
loop_
_entity.id
_entity.type
_entity.pdbx_description
1 polymer ?
#
loop_
_entity_poly.entity_id
_entity_poly.type
_entity_poly.pdbx_seq_one_letter_code
_entity_poly.pdbx_strand_id
1 'polypeptide(L)'
;MKTKKYKQGLVTSLTALSTAMLCQTATTYASDIEIYKAPTTGGATLMFVLDLSGSMSQSIDKSVQRDFFGTSTNCTSESLVVRATWDRANYDFEGSYCYIDESTFNNLNSTRQAQITRQVDVKNCLKELRDFGGWEWKFVGWELKKVWVSKLEQTYSCPDRVTMLKRSLFDLIAGNSSVDSGKLATENTPLPPTSSIGLTTFRSSTPAVKSQPLVLNATNRGILLDEIKTWSATGGTPIARAYATGISGLFDHISSPNAETACAGYGVYYLTDGDPSGDSPSSAKTTYNAKVRNTFALNDTQCTGGDSDSWSCVQSMAANSQQKKNNSNVEIKTAVVGFGTAFNFSNSNGQSVIYNPTTTYTDATLSQSFSGNTLAAAKAAVAGKGGWYSASNTNDIVNSVTNFVNSIKVPIPAITTGTSAIPQDVLNTSVIQPYAYFPQFQPKPSEEFRAWTGNLKKYNVADGVLKDKNNTALFSSAGVLNTANEDLWTPNYTASITAAQQSLKSLGGILSRLNLKKTDSTLNRKVFTSDGTTLTTVNEAYIKEAPRARGYYLGLLGYDVTQAQVAELTNSASVDALLTSAPELRQIGAVMHSTPVLLTQSGKVSYVAAQAAQAATTTTAAVAARDAYMDTTNRDDYILFGTTQGVLHVVKAGKSDEITTVGNTAGQEVFSFVPQEMLAAQGKAFLDPPQTVSTTETSTNGMNNLYYGVDGAWTAHTEYVYNTTDETFKVYDSATKYGKQWVYGGLRMGGRSYYALDLTNIANSTNNDPKIKFRINPVAGSVDRYNDQGGGCNNSL
;
A
#
# COMPACT_ATOMS: atom_id res chain seq x y z
N MET A 1 -76.67 10.67 7.03
CA MET A 1 -75.70 9.55 7.02
C MET A 1 -75.46 9.06 5.59
N LYS A 2 -74.31 9.35 4.98
CA LYS A 2 -73.69 8.49 3.94
C LYS A 2 -72.17 8.68 4.05
N THR A 3 -71.52 7.67 4.59
CA THR A 3 -70.13 7.67 5.07
C THR A 3 -69.14 7.34 3.95
N LYS A 4 -68.06 8.13 3.93
CA LYS A 4 -66.73 7.95 3.33
C LYS A 4 -66.38 6.52 2.85
N LYS A 5 -66.22 6.33 1.53
CA LYS A 5 -65.47 5.20 0.92
C LYS A 5 -64.16 5.61 0.23
N TYR A 6 -63.77 6.89 0.24
CA TYR A 6 -62.59 7.39 -0.47
C TYR A 6 -61.26 7.39 0.32
N LYS A 7 -61.22 6.84 1.54
CA LYS A 7 -60.01 6.92 2.40
C LYS A 7 -59.15 5.67 2.46
N GLN A 8 -59.61 4.51 1.97
CA GLN A 8 -58.79 3.28 2.03
C GLN A 8 -57.79 3.21 0.88
N GLY A 9 -58.20 3.45 -0.37
CA GLY A 9 -57.30 3.37 -1.54
C GLY A 9 -56.08 4.28 -1.45
N LEU A 10 -56.26 5.54 -1.01
CA LEU A 10 -55.18 6.51 -0.87
C LEU A 10 -54.17 6.14 0.23
N VAL A 11 -54.65 5.55 1.33
CA VAL A 11 -53.78 5.13 2.45
C VAL A 11 -53.03 3.85 2.07
N THR A 12 -53.66 2.93 1.35
CA THR A 12 -53.02 1.70 0.84
C THR A 12 -51.99 2.00 -0.25
N SER A 13 -52.24 2.97 -1.13
CA SER A 13 -51.25 3.38 -2.14
C SER A 13 -50.11 4.21 -1.54
N LEU A 14 -50.36 5.04 -0.52
CA LEU A 14 -49.29 5.74 0.19
C LEU A 14 -48.41 4.77 0.98
N THR A 15 -49.00 3.81 1.70
CA THR A 15 -48.24 2.77 2.41
C THR A 15 -47.49 1.85 1.46
N ALA A 16 -48.09 1.43 0.34
CA ALA A 16 -47.39 0.64 -0.67
C ALA A 16 -46.26 1.44 -1.36
N LEU A 17 -46.42 2.74 -1.61
CA LEU A 17 -45.32 3.59 -2.10
C LEU A 17 -44.23 3.78 -1.05
N SER A 18 -44.59 3.98 0.22
CA SER A 18 -43.62 4.09 1.32
C SER A 18 -42.86 2.78 1.51
N THR A 19 -43.54 1.62 1.44
CA THR A 19 -42.90 0.30 1.52
C THR A 19 -42.08 0.01 0.26
N ALA A 20 -42.51 0.41 -0.93
CA ALA A 20 -41.73 0.27 -2.15
C ALA A 20 -40.51 1.21 -2.18
N MET A 21 -40.61 2.43 -1.64
CA MET A 21 -39.46 3.33 -1.45
C MET A 21 -38.52 2.80 -0.38
N LEU A 22 -39.02 2.24 0.74
CA LEU A 22 -38.20 1.58 1.75
C LEU A 22 -37.52 0.30 1.21
N CYS A 23 -38.16 -0.42 0.27
CA CYS A 23 -37.59 -1.58 -0.41
C CYS A 23 -36.67 -1.22 -1.58
N GLN A 24 -36.82 -0.04 -2.21
CA GLN A 24 -35.91 0.50 -3.23
C GLN A 24 -34.72 1.25 -2.62
N THR A 25 -34.87 1.80 -1.41
CA THR A 25 -33.75 2.10 -0.51
C THR A 25 -33.32 0.82 0.19
N ALA A 26 -33.05 -0.23 -0.58
CA ALA A 26 -31.92 -1.05 -0.18
C ALA A 26 -30.73 -0.10 -0.24
N THR A 27 -30.41 0.54 0.89
CA THR A 27 -29.06 1.01 1.15
C THR A 27 -28.20 -0.20 0.84
N THR A 28 -27.59 -0.22 -0.34
CA THR A 28 -26.46 -1.09 -0.62
C THR A 28 -25.35 -0.57 0.26
N TYR A 29 -25.45 -0.88 1.56
CA TYR A 29 -24.27 -1.02 2.38
C TYR A 29 -23.48 -2.08 1.63
N ALA A 30 -22.30 -1.70 1.12
CA ALA A 30 -21.30 -2.72 0.87
C ALA A 30 -21.18 -3.43 2.22
N SER A 31 -21.71 -4.64 2.31
CA SER A 31 -21.61 -5.41 3.53
C SER A 31 -20.12 -5.51 3.86
N ASP A 32 -19.76 -5.58 5.14
CA ASP A 32 -18.37 -5.75 5.58
C ASP A 32 -17.63 -6.74 4.65
N ILE A 33 -18.28 -7.84 4.23
CA ILE A 33 -17.70 -8.84 3.32
C ILE A 33 -17.37 -8.38 1.88
N GLU A 34 -18.06 -7.37 1.31
CA GLU A 34 -17.74 -6.82 -0.01
C GLU A 34 -16.56 -5.82 0.05
N ILE A 35 -16.41 -5.09 1.16
CA ILE A 35 -15.24 -4.25 1.45
C ILE A 35 -14.04 -5.14 1.82
N TYR A 36 -14.28 -6.27 2.50
CA TYR A 36 -13.24 -7.19 2.94
C TYR A 36 -12.89 -8.30 1.94
N LYS A 37 -13.50 -8.33 0.75
CA LYS A 37 -13.02 -9.20 -0.32
C LYS A 37 -11.66 -8.66 -0.73
N ALA A 38 -10.59 -9.29 -0.21
CA ALA A 38 -9.22 -8.97 -0.57
C ALA A 38 -9.17 -8.83 -2.10
N PRO A 39 -8.70 -7.69 -2.66
CA PRO A 39 -8.44 -7.65 -4.07
C PRO A 39 -7.49 -8.80 -4.36
N THR A 40 -7.95 -9.70 -5.21
CA THR A 40 -7.19 -10.87 -5.63
C THR A 40 -5.93 -10.50 -6.41
N THR A 41 -5.74 -9.21 -6.68
CA THR A 41 -4.79 -8.68 -7.65
C THR A 41 -4.51 -7.20 -7.36
N GLY A 42 -3.40 -6.95 -6.65
CA GLY A 42 -2.89 -5.60 -6.34
C GLY A 42 -1.38 -5.57 -6.11
N GLY A 43 -0.66 -6.63 -6.50
CA GLY A 43 0.76 -6.83 -6.24
C GLY A 43 1.62 -6.81 -7.52
N ALA A 44 2.91 -7.09 -7.34
CA ALA A 44 3.87 -7.20 -8.42
C ALA A 44 3.71 -8.54 -9.16
N THR A 45 3.60 -8.50 -10.48
CA THR A 45 3.57 -9.67 -11.36
C THR A 45 4.88 -9.75 -12.14
N LEU A 46 5.68 -10.78 -11.86
CA LEU A 46 6.97 -10.98 -12.49
C LEU A 46 6.93 -12.18 -13.44
N MET A 47 7.49 -12.00 -14.62
CA MET A 47 7.95 -13.10 -15.44
C MET A 47 9.47 -13.22 -15.28
N PHE A 48 9.92 -14.32 -14.70
CA PHE A 48 11.34 -14.65 -14.67
C PHE A 48 11.75 -15.23 -16.02
N VAL A 49 12.87 -14.76 -16.56
CA VAL A 49 13.54 -15.31 -17.74
C VAL A 49 14.91 -15.76 -17.26
N LEU A 50 15.07 -17.07 -17.13
CA LEU A 50 16.14 -17.68 -16.35
C LEU A 50 17.04 -18.56 -17.21
N ASP A 51 18.32 -18.29 -17.07
CA ASP A 51 19.38 -19.04 -17.72
C ASP A 51 19.59 -20.39 -17.06
N LEU A 52 19.49 -21.45 -17.87
CA LEU A 52 19.85 -22.82 -17.54
C LEU A 52 20.77 -23.39 -18.64
N SER A 53 21.63 -22.57 -19.21
CA SER A 53 22.68 -22.98 -20.16
C SER A 53 23.77 -23.81 -19.50
N GLY A 54 24.62 -24.45 -20.30
CA GLY A 54 25.71 -25.29 -19.81
C GLY A 54 26.73 -24.55 -18.94
N SER A 55 26.95 -23.25 -19.18
CA SER A 55 27.84 -22.39 -18.40
C SER A 55 27.43 -22.25 -16.94
N MET A 56 26.16 -22.51 -16.64
CA MET A 56 25.60 -22.47 -15.28
C MET A 56 25.95 -23.71 -14.45
N SER A 57 26.44 -24.79 -15.07
CA SER A 57 26.66 -26.07 -14.40
C SER A 57 28.13 -26.36 -14.11
N GLN A 58 28.38 -26.92 -12.93
CA GLN A 58 29.69 -27.49 -12.61
C GLN A 58 30.02 -28.71 -13.49
N SER A 59 29.03 -29.55 -13.78
CA SER A 59 29.22 -30.81 -14.51
C SER A 59 29.54 -30.63 -16.00
N ILE A 60 29.16 -29.49 -16.57
CA ILE A 60 29.30 -29.20 -18.01
C ILE A 60 30.45 -28.22 -18.25
N ASP A 61 30.47 -27.09 -17.55
CA ASP A 61 31.41 -25.99 -17.80
C ASP A 61 32.08 -25.47 -16.52
N LYS A 62 32.19 -26.33 -15.50
CA LYS A 62 33.05 -26.10 -14.33
C LYS A 62 32.77 -24.76 -13.62
N SER A 63 31.50 -24.36 -13.52
CA SER A 63 31.11 -23.05 -13.01
C SER A 63 31.61 -22.77 -11.58
N VAL A 64 31.68 -23.79 -10.71
CA VAL A 64 32.21 -23.65 -9.34
C VAL A 64 33.70 -23.35 -9.37
N GLN A 65 34.44 -24.04 -10.23
CA GLN A 65 35.87 -23.76 -10.39
C GLN A 65 36.06 -22.32 -10.88
N ARG A 66 35.31 -21.87 -11.88
CA ARG A 66 35.42 -20.50 -12.39
C ARG A 66 35.09 -19.43 -11.33
N ASP A 67 34.03 -19.64 -10.55
CA ASP A 67 33.53 -18.62 -9.63
C ASP A 67 34.18 -18.62 -8.23
N PHE A 68 34.78 -19.74 -7.82
CA PHE A 68 35.30 -19.93 -6.47
C PHE A 68 36.78 -20.36 -6.44
N PHE A 69 37.14 -21.47 -7.11
CA PHE A 69 38.44 -22.13 -6.91
C PHE A 69 39.53 -21.80 -7.94
N GLY A 70 39.16 -21.21 -9.06
CA GLY A 70 40.02 -20.84 -10.19
C GLY A 70 40.00 -21.94 -11.24
N THR A 71 40.22 -21.57 -12.50
CA THR A 71 40.15 -22.51 -13.65
C THR A 71 41.24 -23.59 -13.60
N SER A 72 42.33 -23.37 -12.87
CA SER A 72 43.43 -24.32 -12.69
C SER A 72 43.27 -25.25 -11.48
N THR A 73 42.32 -24.98 -10.59
CA THR A 73 42.13 -25.76 -9.35
C THR A 73 41.04 -26.78 -9.57
N ASN A 74 41.39 -28.07 -9.52
CA ASN A 74 40.41 -29.14 -9.55
C ASN A 74 39.64 -29.21 -8.23
N CYS A 75 38.38 -29.57 -8.32
CA CYS A 75 37.53 -29.83 -7.16
C CYS A 75 36.76 -31.14 -7.40
N THR A 76 36.39 -31.80 -6.32
CA THR A 76 35.64 -33.05 -6.35
C THR A 76 34.15 -32.75 -6.35
N SER A 77 33.41 -33.25 -7.34
CA SER A 77 31.97 -33.03 -7.44
C SER A 77 31.22 -33.84 -6.38
N GLU A 78 30.15 -33.26 -5.85
CA GLU A 78 29.27 -33.89 -4.88
C GLU A 78 27.83 -33.40 -5.04
N SER A 79 26.89 -34.11 -4.42
CA SER A 79 25.48 -33.74 -4.36
C SER A 79 25.07 -33.50 -2.93
N LEU A 80 24.46 -32.35 -2.65
CA LEU A 80 23.92 -32.02 -1.33
C LEU A 80 22.43 -31.70 -1.45
N VAL A 81 21.63 -32.21 -0.51
CA VAL A 81 20.19 -31.94 -0.45
C VAL A 81 19.96 -30.49 -0.04
N VAL A 82 19.22 -29.76 -0.88
CA VAL A 82 18.67 -28.45 -0.55
C VAL A 82 17.19 -28.60 -0.24
N ARG A 83 16.76 -28.08 0.91
CA ARG A 83 15.39 -28.21 1.41
C ARG A 83 14.79 -26.84 1.73
N ALA A 84 13.56 -26.61 1.29
CA ALA A 84 12.67 -25.59 1.85
C ALA A 84 11.42 -26.25 2.42
N THR A 85 10.83 -25.65 3.45
CA THR A 85 9.57 -26.13 4.05
C THR A 85 8.48 -25.12 3.74
N TRP A 86 7.40 -25.58 3.13
CA TRP A 86 6.21 -24.76 2.86
C TRP A 86 4.95 -25.56 3.17
N ASP A 87 4.00 -24.93 3.87
CA ASP A 87 2.72 -25.55 4.27
C ASP A 87 2.88 -26.96 4.90
N ARG A 88 3.84 -27.08 5.82
CA ARG A 88 4.20 -28.33 6.52
C ARG A 88 4.73 -29.46 5.61
N ALA A 89 4.99 -29.19 4.33
CA ALA A 89 5.62 -30.10 3.40
C ALA A 89 7.08 -29.70 3.14
N ASN A 90 7.95 -30.69 2.97
CA ASN A 90 9.34 -30.49 2.57
C ASN A 90 9.46 -30.56 1.05
N TYR A 91 10.14 -29.58 0.47
CA TYR A 91 10.47 -29.52 -0.93
C TYR A 91 11.99 -29.63 -1.05
N ASP A 92 12.44 -30.74 -1.63
CA ASP A 92 13.85 -31.11 -1.68
C ASP A 92 14.33 -31.21 -3.13
N PHE A 93 15.58 -30.81 -3.36
CA PHE A 93 16.29 -31.14 -4.59
C PHE A 93 17.76 -31.42 -4.32
N GLU A 94 18.35 -32.25 -5.18
CA GLU A 94 19.79 -32.52 -5.20
C GLU A 94 20.52 -31.34 -5.86
N GLY A 95 21.28 -30.59 -5.07
CA GLY A 95 22.13 -29.51 -5.53
C GLY A 95 23.50 -30.03 -5.94
N SER A 96 24.05 -29.49 -7.03
CA SER A 96 25.40 -29.82 -7.49
C SER A 96 26.42 -28.92 -6.79
N TYR A 97 27.35 -29.54 -6.07
CA TYR A 97 28.43 -28.89 -5.36
C TYR A 97 29.79 -29.39 -5.84
N CYS A 98 30.82 -28.64 -5.50
CA CYS A 98 32.20 -29.07 -5.70
C CYS A 98 33.02 -28.64 -4.49
N TYR A 99 33.87 -29.53 -3.99
CA TYR A 99 34.73 -29.23 -2.85
C TYR A 99 36.22 -29.37 -3.15
N ILE A 100 37.01 -28.58 -2.44
CA ILE A 100 38.45 -28.82 -2.26
C ILE A 100 38.71 -29.13 -0.78
N ASP A 101 39.66 -30.00 -0.52
CA ASP A 101 40.13 -30.32 0.83
C ASP A 101 41.29 -29.40 1.26
N GLU A 102 41.63 -29.48 2.54
CA GLU A 102 42.66 -28.66 3.17
C GLU A 102 44.03 -28.89 2.53
N SER A 103 44.33 -30.14 2.15
CA SER A 103 45.57 -30.46 1.45
C SER A 103 45.67 -29.73 0.10
N THR A 104 44.58 -29.72 -0.67
CA THR A 104 44.48 -29.03 -1.95
C THR A 104 44.60 -27.53 -1.77
N PHE A 105 43.91 -26.97 -0.77
CA PHE A 105 43.97 -25.54 -0.45
C PHE A 105 45.37 -25.08 -0.02
N ASN A 106 46.05 -25.85 0.84
CA ASN A 106 47.37 -25.53 1.35
C ASN A 106 48.48 -25.60 0.28
N ASN A 107 48.27 -26.37 -0.78
CA ASN A 107 49.18 -26.44 -1.93
C ASN A 107 49.05 -25.26 -2.89
N LEU A 108 48.06 -24.38 -2.71
CA LEU A 108 47.89 -23.17 -3.52
C LEU A 108 48.80 -22.04 -3.04
N ASN A 109 49.12 -21.10 -3.93
CA ASN A 109 49.84 -19.88 -3.52
C ASN A 109 48.96 -18.99 -2.62
N SER A 110 49.61 -18.13 -1.83
CA SER A 110 48.95 -17.27 -0.83
C SER A 110 47.89 -16.33 -1.44
N THR A 111 48.10 -15.82 -2.65
CA THR A 111 47.12 -14.98 -3.36
C THR A 111 45.85 -15.78 -3.66
N ARG A 112 45.98 -17.02 -4.14
CA ARG A 112 44.85 -17.89 -4.46
C ARG A 112 44.11 -18.33 -3.21
N GLN A 113 44.84 -18.64 -2.14
CA GLN A 113 44.24 -18.94 -0.83
C GLN A 113 43.38 -17.78 -0.34
N ALA A 114 43.91 -16.55 -0.34
CA ALA A 114 43.16 -15.36 0.06
C ALA A 114 41.92 -15.11 -0.80
N GLN A 115 42.02 -15.34 -2.11
CA GLN A 115 40.87 -15.25 -3.03
C GLN A 115 39.79 -16.29 -2.69
N ILE A 116 40.18 -17.56 -2.49
CA ILE A 116 39.23 -18.64 -2.17
C ILE A 116 38.56 -18.36 -0.83
N THR A 117 39.30 -18.03 0.22
CA THR A 117 38.73 -17.71 1.53
C THR A 117 37.66 -16.62 1.42
N ARG A 118 37.97 -15.53 0.71
CA ARG A 118 37.00 -14.44 0.48
C ARG A 118 35.76 -14.92 -0.27
N GLN A 119 35.92 -15.70 -1.35
CA GLN A 119 34.79 -16.16 -2.15
C GLN A 119 33.91 -17.15 -1.39
N VAL A 120 34.53 -18.08 -0.65
CA VAL A 120 33.86 -19.06 0.20
C VAL A 120 33.00 -18.36 1.26
N ASP A 121 33.52 -17.32 1.89
CA ASP A 121 32.79 -16.55 2.91
C ASP A 121 31.67 -15.72 2.29
N VAL A 122 31.98 -14.90 1.29
CA VAL A 122 31.00 -13.97 0.69
C VAL A 122 29.85 -14.70 -0.02
N LYS A 123 30.11 -15.90 -0.54
CA LYS A 123 29.12 -16.68 -1.28
C LYS A 123 28.55 -17.85 -0.47
N ASN A 124 28.82 -17.90 0.83
CA ASN A 124 28.27 -18.88 1.77
C ASN A 124 28.48 -20.34 1.33
N CYS A 125 29.72 -20.71 0.98
CA CYS A 125 30.07 -22.11 0.78
C CYS A 125 30.06 -22.88 2.10
N LEU A 126 29.71 -24.17 2.06
CA LEU A 126 29.73 -25.05 3.22
C LEU A 126 31.17 -25.36 3.63
N LYS A 127 31.47 -25.18 4.91
CA LYS A 127 32.74 -25.54 5.53
C LYS A 127 32.52 -26.66 6.54
N GLU A 128 33.14 -27.81 6.33
CA GLU A 128 33.07 -28.91 7.30
C GLU A 128 34.35 -29.75 7.35
N LEU A 129 34.64 -30.30 8.53
CA LEU A 129 35.67 -31.31 8.72
C LEU A 129 35.16 -32.65 8.20
N ARG A 130 35.85 -33.27 7.25
CA ARG A 130 35.54 -34.60 6.72
C ARG A 130 36.69 -35.56 6.96
N ASP A 131 36.36 -36.84 7.22
CA ASP A 131 37.35 -37.90 7.37
C ASP A 131 37.67 -38.52 6.00
N PHE A 132 38.85 -38.22 5.47
CA PHE A 132 39.44 -38.85 4.28
C PHE A 132 40.33 -40.05 4.65
N GLY A 133 40.13 -40.58 5.84
CA GLY A 133 40.82 -41.73 6.36
C GLY A 133 40.71 -42.96 5.47
N GLY A 134 41.61 -43.89 5.71
CA GLY A 134 41.69 -45.13 4.95
C GLY A 134 42.02 -46.30 5.85
N TRP A 135 41.80 -47.49 5.31
CA TRP A 135 42.24 -48.71 5.97
C TRP A 135 43.72 -48.94 5.73
N GLU A 136 44.53 -48.83 6.78
CA GLU A 136 45.97 -49.10 6.75
C GLU A 136 46.31 -50.37 7.51
N TRP A 137 47.32 -51.10 7.04
CA TRP A 137 47.91 -52.20 7.81
C TRP A 137 48.88 -51.65 8.84
N LYS A 138 48.57 -51.84 10.13
CA LYS A 138 49.44 -51.43 11.24
C LYS A 138 49.70 -52.60 12.18
N PHE A 139 50.91 -52.65 12.74
CA PHE A 139 51.22 -53.56 13.82
C PHE A 139 50.53 -53.09 15.10
N VAL A 140 49.65 -53.93 15.66
CA VAL A 140 49.03 -53.72 16.98
C VAL A 140 49.62 -54.78 17.91
N GLY A 141 50.69 -54.40 18.62
CA GLY A 141 51.58 -55.36 19.28
C GLY A 141 52.43 -56.11 18.26
N TRP A 142 52.33 -57.44 18.24
CA TRP A 142 53.06 -58.31 17.30
C TRP A 142 52.21 -58.76 16.09
N GLU A 143 50.95 -58.36 16.02
CA GLU A 143 50.01 -58.75 14.96
C GLU A 143 49.79 -57.61 13.96
N LEU A 144 49.87 -57.92 12.66
CA LEU A 144 49.52 -56.99 11.58
C LEU A 144 47.99 -56.93 11.41
N LYS A 145 47.37 -55.80 11.75
CA LYS A 145 45.92 -55.59 11.65
C LYS A 145 45.58 -54.47 10.69
N LYS A 146 44.48 -54.63 9.96
CA LYS A 146 43.90 -53.56 9.14
C LYS A 146 43.10 -52.64 10.07
N VAL A 147 43.55 -51.42 10.26
CA VAL A 147 42.92 -50.42 11.13
C VAL A 147 42.48 -49.22 10.30
N TRP A 148 41.33 -48.63 10.64
CA TRP A 148 40.93 -47.35 10.05
C TRP A 148 41.79 -46.25 10.64
N VAL A 149 42.42 -45.47 9.78
CA VAL A 149 43.25 -44.33 10.17
C VAL A 149 42.56 -43.08 9.69
N SER A 150 41.97 -42.33 10.64
CA SER A 150 41.26 -41.10 10.33
C SER A 150 42.21 -40.03 9.80
N LYS A 151 41.80 -39.32 8.76
CA LYS A 151 42.45 -38.14 8.20
C LYS A 151 41.40 -37.04 8.09
N LEU A 152 41.18 -36.32 9.18
CA LEU A 152 40.24 -35.20 9.21
C LEU A 152 40.85 -33.99 8.49
N GLU A 153 40.19 -33.51 7.45
CA GLU A 153 40.56 -32.30 6.74
C GLU A 153 39.39 -31.34 6.63
N GLN A 154 39.68 -30.04 6.70
CA GLN A 154 38.69 -29.01 6.38
C GLN A 154 38.35 -29.06 4.89
N THR A 155 37.06 -29.10 4.56
CA THR A 155 36.57 -29.02 3.18
C THR A 155 35.87 -27.70 2.94
N TYR A 156 35.98 -27.20 1.70
CA TYR A 156 35.29 -26.01 1.22
C TYR A 156 34.39 -26.41 0.06
N SER A 157 33.10 -26.59 0.31
CA SER A 157 32.11 -27.06 -0.67
C SER A 157 31.23 -25.93 -1.17
N CYS A 158 31.29 -25.66 -2.47
CA CYS A 158 30.61 -24.53 -3.10
C CYS A 158 29.58 -24.99 -4.16
N PRO A 159 28.39 -24.36 -4.21
CA PRO A 159 27.33 -24.71 -5.15
C PRO A 159 27.59 -24.17 -6.56
N ASP A 160 27.10 -24.87 -7.58
CA ASP A 160 27.04 -24.34 -8.94
C ASP A 160 25.96 -23.26 -9.10
N ARG A 161 25.95 -22.57 -10.25
CA ARG A 161 25.03 -21.43 -10.48
C ARG A 161 23.58 -21.89 -10.54
N VAL A 162 23.28 -23.04 -11.14
CA VAL A 162 21.90 -23.59 -11.15
C VAL A 162 21.42 -23.88 -9.74
N THR A 163 22.26 -24.47 -8.89
CA THR A 163 21.93 -24.76 -7.49
C THR A 163 21.62 -23.47 -6.72
N MET A 164 22.47 -22.45 -6.88
CA MET A 164 22.23 -21.13 -6.28
C MET A 164 20.93 -20.49 -6.76
N LEU A 165 20.64 -20.55 -8.07
CA LEU A 165 19.40 -20.01 -8.66
C LEU A 165 18.15 -20.71 -8.12
N LYS A 166 18.13 -22.05 -8.14
CA LYS A 166 17.01 -22.85 -7.60
C LYS A 166 16.78 -22.51 -6.13
N ARG A 167 17.87 -22.44 -5.35
CA ARG A 167 17.82 -22.08 -3.94
C ARG A 167 17.28 -20.66 -3.71
N SER A 168 17.69 -19.68 -4.51
CA SER A 168 17.15 -18.31 -4.43
C SER A 168 15.65 -18.25 -4.70
N LEU A 169 15.16 -19.02 -5.67
CA LEU A 169 13.73 -19.08 -5.95
C LEU A 169 12.97 -19.78 -4.82
N PHE A 170 13.56 -20.82 -4.20
CA PHE A 170 13.01 -21.45 -3.01
C PHE A 170 12.88 -20.44 -1.87
N ASP A 171 13.90 -19.61 -1.62
CA ASP A 171 13.85 -18.55 -0.61
C ASP A 171 12.78 -17.49 -0.92
N LEU A 172 12.67 -17.06 -2.19
CA LEU A 172 11.65 -16.10 -2.61
C LEU A 172 10.21 -16.63 -2.46
N ILE A 173 10.02 -17.95 -2.57
CA ILE A 173 8.71 -18.61 -2.56
C ILE A 173 8.35 -19.15 -1.17
N ALA A 174 9.28 -19.69 -0.41
CA ALA A 174 9.04 -20.35 0.88
C ALA A 174 9.63 -19.57 2.07
N GLY A 175 10.50 -18.59 1.83
CA GLY A 175 11.19 -17.81 2.84
C GLY A 175 12.60 -18.34 3.07
N ASN A 176 12.71 -19.55 3.63
CA ASN A 176 14.01 -20.09 4.04
C ASN A 176 14.33 -21.39 3.32
N SER A 177 15.62 -21.61 3.08
CA SER A 177 16.16 -22.90 2.64
C SER A 177 17.35 -23.33 3.47
N SER A 178 17.55 -24.64 3.53
CA SER A 178 18.66 -25.28 4.20
C SER A 178 19.39 -26.23 3.26
N VAL A 179 20.67 -26.46 3.53
CA VAL A 179 21.53 -27.42 2.83
C VAL A 179 22.00 -28.45 3.84
N ASP A 180 22.00 -29.71 3.42
CA ASP A 180 22.54 -30.86 4.15
C ASP A 180 22.13 -30.88 5.63
N SER A 181 20.82 -31.01 5.87
CA SER A 181 20.23 -31.08 7.21
C SER A 181 20.47 -29.85 8.09
N GLY A 182 20.55 -28.66 7.48
CA GLY A 182 20.64 -27.39 8.21
C GLY A 182 22.06 -26.92 8.51
N LYS A 183 23.09 -27.58 7.98
CA LYS A 183 24.48 -27.14 8.10
C LYS A 183 24.73 -25.77 7.47
N LEU A 184 23.93 -25.41 6.48
CA LEU A 184 23.85 -24.06 5.93
C LEU A 184 22.38 -23.69 5.77
N ALA A 185 21.97 -22.52 6.27
CA ALA A 185 20.60 -22.04 6.17
C ALA A 185 20.56 -20.58 5.70
N THR A 186 19.45 -20.18 5.10
CA THR A 186 19.12 -18.78 4.83
C THR A 186 18.01 -18.29 5.76
N GLU A 187 18.02 -16.98 6.00
CA GLU A 187 16.94 -16.25 6.66
C GLU A 187 16.46 -15.17 5.70
N ASN A 188 15.44 -15.49 4.90
CA ASN A 188 14.89 -14.59 3.90
C ASN A 188 13.36 -14.46 4.09
N THR A 189 12.83 -13.26 3.87
CA THR A 189 11.39 -13.03 3.87
C THR A 189 10.83 -13.43 2.50
N PRO A 190 9.83 -14.32 2.42
CA PRO A 190 9.24 -14.69 1.13
C PRO A 190 8.55 -13.49 0.49
N LEU A 191 8.39 -13.53 -0.83
CA LEU A 191 7.57 -12.54 -1.54
C LEU A 191 6.13 -12.58 -1.02
N PRO A 192 5.42 -11.44 -0.97
CA PRO A 192 4.08 -11.37 -0.38
C PRO A 192 3.07 -12.20 -1.18
N PRO A 193 2.00 -12.70 -0.54
CA PRO A 193 1.00 -13.55 -1.19
C PRO A 193 0.21 -12.87 -2.30
N THR A 194 0.29 -11.53 -2.41
CA THR A 194 -0.31 -10.72 -3.46
C THR A 194 0.55 -10.60 -4.72
N SER A 195 1.82 -10.99 -4.66
CA SER A 195 2.70 -11.06 -5.84
C SER A 195 2.35 -12.28 -6.71
N SER A 196 2.63 -12.17 -8.00
CA SER A 196 2.51 -13.28 -8.95
C SER A 196 3.84 -13.56 -9.64
N ILE A 197 4.18 -14.85 -9.81
CA ILE A 197 5.44 -15.29 -10.42
C ILE A 197 5.16 -16.24 -11.58
N GLY A 198 5.67 -15.89 -12.75
CA GLY A 198 5.78 -16.76 -13.92
C GLY A 198 7.23 -17.15 -14.15
N LEU A 199 7.44 -18.32 -14.72
CA LEU A 199 8.76 -18.90 -14.94
C LEU A 199 8.96 -19.19 -16.42
N THR A 200 9.98 -18.60 -17.00
CA THR A 200 10.52 -18.92 -18.32
C THR A 200 11.97 -19.33 -18.14
N THR A 201 12.35 -20.46 -18.72
CA THR A 201 13.72 -20.95 -18.69
C THR A 201 14.25 -21.10 -20.10
N PHE A 202 15.55 -20.97 -20.30
CA PHE A 202 16.20 -21.36 -21.55
C PHE A 202 17.37 -22.30 -21.28
N ARG A 203 17.32 -23.45 -21.97
CA ARG A 203 18.31 -24.53 -21.97
C ARG A 203 18.31 -25.18 -23.35
N SER A 204 19.39 -25.82 -23.77
CA SER A 204 19.52 -26.45 -25.11
C SER A 204 19.22 -25.47 -26.24
N SER A 205 19.56 -24.19 -26.06
CA SER A 205 19.16 -23.11 -26.97
C SER A 205 17.66 -23.19 -27.30
N THR A 206 16.79 -23.41 -26.32
CA THR A 206 15.33 -23.47 -26.47
C THR A 206 14.66 -22.82 -25.26
N PRO A 207 14.16 -21.58 -25.40
CA PRO A 207 13.33 -20.95 -24.38
C PRO A 207 11.95 -21.62 -24.27
N ALA A 208 11.46 -21.76 -23.04
CA ALA A 208 10.12 -22.27 -22.78
C ALA A 208 9.52 -21.62 -21.53
N VAL A 209 8.25 -21.23 -21.63
CA VAL A 209 7.43 -20.86 -20.47
C VAL A 209 7.11 -22.14 -19.70
N LYS A 210 7.57 -22.21 -18.45
CA LYS A 210 7.35 -23.33 -17.52
C LYS A 210 6.11 -23.12 -16.67
N SER A 211 5.88 -21.88 -16.28
CA SER A 211 4.67 -21.47 -15.58
C SER A 211 4.25 -20.10 -16.07
N GLN A 212 2.96 -19.96 -16.38
CA GLN A 212 2.36 -18.62 -16.44
C GLN A 212 2.40 -17.98 -15.04
N PRO A 213 2.29 -16.64 -14.92
CA PRO A 213 2.27 -16.00 -13.62
C PRO A 213 1.15 -16.53 -12.72
N LEU A 214 1.55 -17.08 -11.57
CA LEU A 214 0.66 -17.58 -10.53
C LEU A 214 0.78 -16.70 -9.29
N VAL A 215 -0.37 -16.29 -8.72
CA VAL A 215 -0.40 -15.56 -7.45
C VAL A 215 0.15 -16.44 -6.33
N LEU A 216 0.96 -15.89 -5.43
CA LEU A 216 1.67 -16.64 -4.39
C LEU A 216 0.79 -17.00 -3.18
N ASN A 217 -0.38 -17.57 -3.43
CA ASN A 217 -1.18 -18.24 -2.40
C ASN A 217 -0.54 -19.57 -1.96
N ALA A 218 -1.09 -20.19 -0.91
CA ALA A 218 -0.52 -21.40 -0.33
C ALA A 218 -0.33 -22.54 -1.35
N THR A 219 -1.33 -22.79 -2.20
CA THR A 219 -1.31 -23.84 -3.22
C THR A 219 -0.28 -23.58 -4.32
N ASN A 220 -0.30 -22.37 -4.89
CA ASN A 220 0.54 -22.02 -6.04
C ASN A 220 2.03 -21.98 -5.69
N ARG A 221 2.39 -21.64 -4.45
CA ARG A 221 3.79 -21.73 -3.97
C ARG A 221 4.31 -23.17 -4.07
N GLY A 222 3.52 -24.16 -3.64
CA GLY A 222 3.88 -25.57 -3.79
C GLY A 222 4.09 -25.98 -5.25
N ILE A 223 3.20 -25.56 -6.15
CA ILE A 223 3.31 -25.83 -7.60
C ILE A 223 4.63 -25.28 -8.17
N LEU A 224 4.99 -24.04 -7.82
CA LEU A 224 6.22 -23.42 -8.31
C LEU A 224 7.47 -24.12 -7.77
N LEU A 225 7.49 -24.50 -6.50
CA LEU A 225 8.60 -25.26 -5.89
C LEU A 225 8.80 -26.61 -6.59
N ASP A 226 7.70 -27.31 -6.90
CA ASP A 226 7.71 -28.59 -7.61
C ASP A 226 8.19 -28.48 -9.07
N GLU A 227 7.92 -27.37 -9.75
CA GLU A 227 8.48 -27.10 -11.08
C GLU A 227 9.99 -26.86 -10.97
N ILE A 228 10.42 -25.96 -10.08
CA ILE A 228 11.82 -25.50 -9.97
C ILE A 228 12.77 -26.65 -9.63
N LYS A 229 12.38 -27.58 -8.75
CA LYS A 229 13.26 -28.70 -8.35
C LYS A 229 13.71 -29.58 -9.52
N THR A 230 12.94 -29.62 -10.61
CA THR A 230 13.23 -30.47 -11.80
C THR A 230 14.31 -29.90 -12.72
N TRP A 231 14.71 -28.65 -12.51
CA TRP A 231 15.59 -27.95 -13.45
C TRP A 231 17.03 -28.45 -13.42
N SER A 232 17.61 -28.49 -14.62
CA SER A 232 19.00 -28.84 -14.90
C SER A 232 19.53 -27.99 -16.06
N ALA A 233 20.84 -27.71 -16.04
CA ALA A 233 21.52 -26.90 -17.05
C ALA A 233 21.97 -27.71 -18.26
N THR A 234 21.85 -27.13 -19.46
CA THR A 234 22.39 -27.68 -20.70
C THR A 234 22.32 -26.66 -21.85
N GLY A 235 23.20 -26.76 -22.84
CA GLY A 235 23.14 -26.01 -24.10
C GLY A 235 23.49 -24.52 -24.02
N GLY A 236 23.08 -23.75 -25.03
CA GLY A 236 23.46 -22.34 -25.20
C GLY A 236 22.49 -21.32 -24.65
N THR A 237 22.81 -20.05 -24.91
CA THR A 237 22.27 -18.84 -24.27
C THR A 237 21.54 -17.95 -25.30
N PRO A 238 20.32 -18.33 -25.77
CA PRO A 238 19.60 -17.60 -26.81
C PRO A 238 18.89 -16.36 -26.25
N ILE A 239 19.64 -15.28 -26.06
CA ILE A 239 19.23 -14.11 -25.27
C ILE A 239 17.92 -13.44 -25.75
N ALA A 240 17.88 -12.99 -27.00
CA ALA A 240 16.73 -12.33 -27.60
C ALA A 240 15.50 -13.23 -27.61
N ARG A 241 15.65 -14.49 -28.01
CA ARG A 241 14.51 -15.42 -28.04
C ARG A 241 14.00 -15.76 -26.65
N ALA A 242 14.88 -15.84 -25.65
CA ALA A 242 14.48 -16.08 -24.26
C ALA A 242 13.64 -14.94 -23.73
N TYR A 243 14.08 -13.70 -23.94
CA TYR A 243 13.28 -12.53 -23.60
C TYR A 243 11.95 -12.51 -24.33
N ALA A 244 11.94 -12.69 -25.66
CA ALA A 244 10.73 -12.67 -26.47
C ALA A 244 9.71 -13.72 -26.01
N THR A 245 10.18 -14.92 -25.64
CA THR A 245 9.33 -16.00 -25.12
C THR A 245 8.74 -15.64 -23.77
N GLY A 246 9.57 -15.16 -22.84
CA GLY A 246 9.10 -14.78 -21.50
C GLY A 246 8.11 -13.64 -21.54
N ILE A 247 8.44 -12.55 -22.24
CA ILE A 247 7.53 -11.40 -22.32
C ILE A 247 6.24 -11.76 -23.07
N SER A 248 6.26 -12.68 -24.02
CA SER A 248 5.06 -13.20 -24.67
C SER A 248 4.16 -13.97 -23.70
N GLY A 249 4.74 -14.79 -22.84
CA GLY A 249 3.99 -15.43 -21.75
C GLY A 249 3.36 -14.39 -20.81
N LEU A 250 4.10 -13.33 -20.48
CA LEU A 250 3.57 -12.24 -19.67
C LEU A 250 2.42 -11.50 -20.38
N PHE A 251 2.52 -11.24 -21.69
CA PHE A 251 1.43 -10.66 -22.46
C PHE A 251 0.17 -11.54 -22.48
N ASP A 252 0.33 -12.86 -22.58
CA ASP A 252 -0.78 -13.80 -22.53
C ASP A 252 -1.48 -13.76 -21.17
N HIS A 253 -0.71 -13.67 -20.08
CA HIS A 253 -1.26 -13.47 -18.75
C HIS A 253 -2.03 -12.14 -18.63
N ILE A 254 -1.44 -11.03 -19.07
CA ILE A 254 -2.07 -9.69 -19.02
C ILE A 254 -3.35 -9.65 -19.84
N SER A 255 -3.43 -10.41 -20.93
CA SER A 255 -4.60 -10.45 -21.82
C SER A 255 -5.71 -11.39 -21.33
N SER A 256 -5.49 -12.11 -20.22
CA SER A 256 -6.49 -13.00 -19.64
C SER A 256 -7.67 -12.22 -19.04
N PRO A 257 -8.92 -12.68 -19.17
CA PRO A 257 -10.10 -12.03 -18.57
C PRO A 257 -10.02 -11.86 -17.05
N ASN A 258 -9.15 -12.64 -16.39
CA ASN A 258 -8.96 -12.64 -14.94
C ASN A 258 -7.80 -11.75 -14.48
N ALA A 259 -7.11 -11.06 -15.39
CA ALA A 259 -5.99 -10.18 -15.05
C ALA A 259 -6.48 -8.76 -14.76
N GLU A 260 -6.39 -8.30 -13.52
CA GLU A 260 -6.71 -6.91 -13.14
C GLU A 260 -5.55 -5.96 -13.49
N THR A 261 -5.55 -5.46 -14.72
CA THR A 261 -4.46 -4.61 -15.26
C THR A 261 -4.36 -3.23 -14.62
N ALA A 262 -5.40 -2.76 -13.94
CA ALA A 262 -5.45 -1.41 -13.35
C ALA A 262 -4.69 -1.28 -12.01
N CYS A 263 -4.38 -2.40 -11.35
CA CYS A 263 -3.80 -2.41 -10.00
C CYS A 263 -2.54 -3.28 -9.87
N ALA A 264 -2.07 -3.88 -10.96
CA ALA A 264 -0.89 -4.74 -10.97
C ALA A 264 0.31 -4.05 -11.64
N GLY A 265 1.47 -4.18 -10.99
CA GLY A 265 2.76 -3.83 -11.58
C GLY A 265 3.33 -5.00 -12.35
N TYR A 266 3.88 -4.79 -13.55
CA TYR A 266 4.40 -5.87 -14.40
C TYR A 266 5.89 -5.72 -14.65
N GLY A 267 6.63 -6.83 -14.55
CA GLY A 267 8.06 -6.85 -14.77
C GLY A 267 8.58 -8.13 -15.41
N VAL A 268 9.64 -8.00 -16.21
CA VAL A 268 10.48 -9.12 -16.64
C VAL A 268 11.78 -9.08 -15.84
N TYR A 269 12.04 -10.13 -15.08
CA TYR A 269 13.32 -10.32 -14.39
C TYR A 269 14.18 -11.27 -15.22
N TYR A 270 15.19 -10.73 -15.89
CA TYR A 270 16.02 -11.49 -16.81
C TYR A 270 17.39 -11.76 -16.18
N LEU A 271 17.64 -13.01 -15.78
CA LEU A 271 18.94 -13.46 -15.28
C LEU A 271 19.69 -14.29 -16.33
N THR A 272 20.98 -13.98 -16.54
CA THR A 272 21.90 -14.73 -17.41
C THR A 272 23.35 -14.65 -16.92
N ASP A 273 24.17 -15.61 -17.35
CA ASP A 273 25.52 -15.82 -16.81
C ASP A 273 26.64 -15.69 -17.84
N GLY A 274 26.29 -15.34 -19.09
CA GLY A 274 27.22 -15.33 -20.21
C GLY A 274 26.72 -14.64 -21.47
N ASP A 275 27.56 -14.75 -22.50
CA ASP A 275 27.35 -14.14 -23.80
C ASP A 275 26.29 -14.89 -24.62
N PRO A 276 25.59 -14.21 -25.55
CA PRO A 276 24.64 -14.87 -26.43
C PRO A 276 25.29 -15.99 -27.23
N SER A 277 24.62 -17.14 -27.30
CA SER A 277 25.08 -18.28 -28.11
C SER A 277 23.91 -19.08 -28.69
N GLY A 278 23.94 -19.27 -30.01
CA GLY A 278 22.90 -20.02 -30.72
C GLY A 278 21.53 -19.30 -30.70
N ASP A 279 21.55 -17.98 -30.75
CA ASP A 279 20.36 -17.14 -30.77
C ASP A 279 19.86 -16.86 -32.19
N SER A 280 18.64 -16.34 -32.29
CA SER A 280 18.05 -15.86 -33.54
C SER A 280 17.16 -14.65 -33.25
N PRO A 281 17.71 -13.42 -33.33
CA PRO A 281 16.94 -12.19 -33.18
C PRO A 281 15.74 -12.15 -34.15
N SER A 282 15.89 -12.62 -35.39
CA SER A 282 14.77 -12.71 -36.34
C SER A 282 13.61 -13.56 -35.83
N SER A 283 13.90 -14.68 -35.16
CA SER A 283 12.87 -15.52 -34.52
C SER A 283 12.25 -14.84 -33.29
N ALA A 284 13.09 -14.16 -32.49
CA ALA A 284 12.62 -13.39 -31.33
C ALA A 284 11.65 -12.28 -31.74
N LYS A 285 11.96 -11.54 -32.80
CA LYS A 285 11.10 -10.53 -33.42
C LYS A 285 9.74 -11.10 -33.79
N THR A 286 9.71 -12.25 -34.48
CA THR A 286 8.46 -12.91 -34.88
C THR A 286 7.61 -13.26 -33.66
N THR A 287 8.22 -13.87 -32.64
CA THR A 287 7.53 -14.21 -31.38
C THR A 287 6.95 -12.97 -30.69
N TYR A 288 7.73 -11.90 -30.55
CA TYR A 288 7.28 -10.65 -29.92
C TYR A 288 6.18 -9.96 -30.73
N ASN A 289 6.37 -9.81 -32.05
CA ASN A 289 5.42 -9.14 -32.94
C ASN A 289 4.06 -9.83 -32.98
N ALA A 290 4.00 -11.15 -32.75
CA ALA A 290 2.75 -11.89 -32.65
C ALA A 290 1.88 -11.49 -31.44
N LYS A 291 2.45 -10.81 -30.43
CA LYS A 291 1.76 -10.44 -29.19
C LYS A 291 1.53 -8.93 -29.03
N VAL A 292 1.96 -8.11 -29.99
CA VAL A 292 1.77 -6.65 -29.97
C VAL A 292 1.00 -6.18 -31.20
N ARG A 293 0.48 -4.95 -31.14
CA ARG A 293 -0.25 -4.35 -32.27
C ARG A 293 0.73 -4.12 -33.43
N ASN A 294 0.26 -4.26 -34.66
CA ASN A 294 1.09 -4.03 -35.85
C ASN A 294 1.80 -2.66 -35.87
N THR A 295 1.19 -1.62 -35.28
CA THR A 295 1.79 -0.28 -35.15
C THR A 295 3.02 -0.24 -34.24
N PHE A 296 3.21 -1.25 -33.40
CA PHE A 296 4.31 -1.38 -32.43
C PHE A 296 5.24 -2.54 -32.76
N ALA A 297 4.97 -3.26 -33.85
CA ALA A 297 5.80 -4.36 -34.30
C ALA A 297 7.23 -3.86 -34.60
N LEU A 298 8.21 -4.62 -34.14
CA LEU A 298 9.63 -4.36 -34.42
C LEU A 298 9.93 -4.66 -35.89
N ASN A 299 10.79 -3.83 -36.48
CA ASN A 299 11.30 -4.02 -37.84
C ASN A 299 12.71 -4.67 -37.83
N ASP A 300 13.29 -4.84 -39.02
CA ASP A 300 14.57 -5.54 -39.18
C ASP A 300 15.74 -4.81 -38.51
N THR A 301 15.77 -3.48 -38.55
CA THR A 301 16.86 -2.70 -37.93
C THR A 301 16.81 -2.73 -36.41
N GLN A 302 15.66 -3.10 -35.83
CA GLN A 302 15.47 -3.18 -34.38
C GLN A 302 15.76 -4.57 -33.81
N CYS A 303 15.54 -5.64 -34.58
CA CYS A 303 15.71 -7.02 -34.09
C CYS A 303 15.87 -8.04 -35.24
N THR A 304 17.04 -8.07 -35.87
CA THR A 304 17.51 -9.15 -36.75
C THR A 304 19.02 -9.33 -36.56
N GLY A 305 19.64 -10.28 -37.26
CA GLY A 305 21.08 -10.54 -37.15
C GLY A 305 21.38 -11.85 -36.41
N GLY A 306 22.49 -11.86 -35.67
CA GLY A 306 22.99 -13.04 -34.96
C GLY A 306 23.24 -12.79 -33.47
N ASP A 307 24.12 -13.58 -32.87
CA ASP A 307 24.41 -13.53 -31.43
C ASP A 307 24.82 -12.12 -30.95
N SER A 308 25.59 -11.36 -31.75
CA SER A 308 26.01 -9.98 -31.45
C SER A 308 24.85 -8.97 -31.35
N ASP A 309 23.70 -9.28 -31.95
CA ASP A 309 22.53 -8.39 -32.03
C ASP A 309 21.45 -8.76 -31.00
N SER A 310 21.73 -9.76 -30.15
CA SER A 310 20.72 -10.29 -29.22
C SER A 310 20.27 -9.25 -28.20
N TRP A 311 21.22 -8.54 -27.59
CA TRP A 311 20.92 -7.51 -26.59
C TRP A 311 20.27 -6.26 -27.18
N SER A 312 20.61 -5.88 -28.43
CA SER A 312 19.94 -4.75 -29.11
C SER A 312 18.48 -5.08 -29.42
N CYS A 313 18.19 -6.34 -29.77
CA CYS A 313 16.83 -6.83 -29.88
C CYS A 313 16.09 -6.78 -28.52
N VAL A 314 16.70 -7.26 -27.42
CA VAL A 314 16.13 -7.16 -26.07
C VAL A 314 15.86 -5.70 -25.69
N GLN A 315 16.80 -4.80 -25.97
CA GLN A 315 16.64 -3.36 -25.73
C GLN A 315 15.39 -2.81 -26.43
N SER A 316 15.18 -3.16 -27.70
CA SER A 316 14.00 -2.71 -28.47
C SER A 316 12.69 -3.25 -27.88
N MET A 317 12.63 -4.53 -27.54
CA MET A 317 11.44 -5.13 -26.92
C MET A 317 11.15 -4.55 -25.54
N ALA A 318 12.18 -4.36 -24.70
CA ALA A 318 12.08 -3.78 -23.37
C ALA A 318 11.62 -2.30 -23.44
N ALA A 319 12.18 -1.52 -24.36
CA ALA A 319 11.78 -0.12 -24.58
C ALA A 319 10.30 0.00 -24.98
N ASN A 320 9.85 -0.79 -25.95
CA ASN A 320 8.45 -0.77 -26.39
C ASN A 320 7.50 -1.16 -25.25
N SER A 321 7.85 -2.21 -24.51
CA SER A 321 7.02 -2.73 -23.43
C SER A 321 6.95 -1.76 -22.24
N GLN A 322 8.05 -1.06 -21.93
CA GLN A 322 8.06 0.02 -20.93
C GLN A 322 7.23 1.22 -21.40
N GLN A 323 7.24 1.55 -22.69
CA GLN A 323 6.46 2.66 -23.26
C GLN A 323 4.97 2.34 -23.48
N LYS A 324 4.46 1.24 -22.89
CA LYS A 324 3.07 0.79 -23.03
C LYS A 324 2.68 0.44 -24.48
N LYS A 325 3.65 0.18 -25.35
CA LYS A 325 3.44 -0.20 -26.76
C LYS A 325 3.13 -1.69 -26.90
N ASN A 326 2.08 -2.13 -26.21
CA ASN A 326 1.55 -3.50 -26.25
C ASN A 326 0.03 -3.48 -26.37
N ASN A 327 -0.59 -4.67 -26.50
CA ASN A 327 -2.02 -4.79 -26.77
C ASN A 327 -2.90 -4.22 -25.64
N SER A 328 -2.42 -4.28 -24.40
CA SER A 328 -3.17 -3.91 -23.20
C SER A 328 -2.84 -2.51 -22.66
N ASN A 329 -1.96 -1.75 -23.32
CA ASN A 329 -1.52 -0.41 -22.88
C ASN A 329 -0.94 -0.39 -21.45
N VAL A 330 -0.23 -1.45 -21.08
CA VAL A 330 0.35 -1.67 -19.75
C VAL A 330 1.85 -1.38 -19.77
N GLU A 331 2.39 -0.74 -18.73
CA GLU A 331 3.85 -0.60 -18.60
C GLU A 331 4.45 -1.91 -18.07
N ILE A 332 5.47 -2.43 -18.74
CA ILE A 332 6.26 -3.57 -18.28
C ILE A 332 7.71 -3.14 -18.12
N LYS A 333 8.24 -3.18 -16.89
CA LYS A 333 9.66 -2.89 -16.65
C LYS A 333 10.52 -4.13 -16.88
N THR A 334 11.80 -3.96 -17.20
CA THR A 334 12.74 -5.06 -17.37
C THR A 334 13.98 -4.84 -16.52
N ALA A 335 14.24 -5.77 -15.61
CA ALA A 335 15.50 -5.87 -14.90
C ALA A 335 16.41 -6.90 -15.58
N VAL A 336 17.70 -6.57 -15.71
CA VAL A 336 18.71 -7.50 -16.23
C VAL A 336 19.71 -7.83 -15.14
N VAL A 337 19.94 -9.12 -14.90
CA VAL A 337 20.79 -9.63 -13.83
C VAL A 337 21.90 -10.45 -14.43
N GLY A 338 23.13 -10.02 -14.19
CA GLY A 338 24.31 -10.76 -14.56
C GLY A 338 24.75 -11.68 -13.43
N PHE A 339 24.99 -12.95 -13.73
CA PHE A 339 25.31 -13.96 -12.72
C PHE A 339 26.71 -14.54 -12.84
N GLY A 340 27.45 -14.45 -11.73
CA GLY A 340 28.79 -15.01 -11.58
C GLY A 340 29.88 -14.13 -12.15
N THR A 341 31.09 -14.68 -12.24
CA THR A 341 32.29 -13.91 -12.60
C THR A 341 32.41 -13.59 -14.09
N ALA A 342 31.72 -14.36 -14.94
CA ALA A 342 31.83 -14.25 -16.40
C ALA A 342 30.97 -13.12 -16.97
N PHE A 343 29.80 -12.87 -16.38
CA PHE A 343 28.89 -11.82 -16.81
C PHE A 343 28.33 -11.09 -15.59
N ASN A 344 28.88 -9.91 -15.31
CA ASN A 344 28.44 -9.04 -14.22
C ASN A 344 28.60 -7.56 -14.60
N PHE A 345 27.86 -6.69 -13.91
CA PHE A 345 27.93 -5.24 -14.06
C PHE A 345 28.99 -4.69 -13.11
N SER A 346 30.25 -4.82 -13.50
CA SER A 346 31.39 -4.23 -12.80
C SER A 346 32.17 -3.30 -13.73
N ASN A 347 32.83 -2.30 -13.14
CA ASN A 347 33.71 -1.38 -13.87
C ASN A 347 35.03 -2.06 -14.26
N SER A 348 35.88 -1.34 -14.99
CA SER A 348 37.22 -1.81 -15.42
C SER A 348 38.15 -2.19 -14.27
N ASN A 349 37.89 -1.72 -13.04
CA ASN A 349 38.64 -2.09 -11.84
C ASN A 349 38.06 -3.33 -11.12
N GLY A 350 37.02 -3.96 -11.70
CA GLY A 350 36.35 -5.13 -11.13
C GLY A 350 35.42 -4.80 -9.95
N GLN A 351 35.04 -3.54 -9.77
CA GLN A 351 34.09 -3.13 -8.73
C GLN A 351 32.67 -3.13 -9.28
N SER A 352 31.72 -3.71 -8.55
CA SER A 352 30.31 -3.73 -8.95
C SER A 352 29.74 -2.31 -9.05
N VAL A 353 29.05 -2.03 -10.16
CA VAL A 353 28.39 -0.75 -10.41
C VAL A 353 26.92 -0.90 -10.06
N ILE A 354 26.48 -0.19 -9.03
CA ILE A 354 25.10 -0.25 -8.54
C ILE A 354 24.22 0.67 -9.39
N TYR A 355 23.11 0.13 -9.90
CA TYR A 355 22.10 0.92 -10.60
C TYR A 355 21.40 1.90 -9.66
N ASN A 356 21.28 3.16 -10.08
CA ASN A 356 20.53 4.20 -9.39
C ASN A 356 19.34 4.65 -10.26
N PRO A 357 18.08 4.38 -9.84
CA PRO A 357 16.90 4.73 -10.64
C PRO A 357 16.68 6.23 -10.84
N THR A 358 17.35 7.09 -10.05
CA THR A 358 17.28 8.55 -10.17
C THR A 358 18.31 9.13 -11.14
N THR A 359 19.30 8.35 -11.54
CA THR A 359 20.34 8.79 -12.47
C THR A 359 19.86 8.67 -13.91
N THR A 360 20.15 9.70 -14.72
CA THR A 360 19.95 9.63 -16.16
C THR A 360 21.17 8.99 -16.81
N TYR A 361 21.01 7.78 -17.33
CA TYR A 361 22.07 7.07 -18.04
C TYR A 361 22.01 7.34 -19.53
N THR A 362 23.13 7.79 -20.09
CA THR A 362 23.37 7.91 -21.54
C THR A 362 24.34 6.84 -22.01
N ASP A 363 24.35 6.57 -23.31
CA ASP A 363 25.31 5.65 -23.94
C ASP A 363 26.76 5.99 -23.58
N ALA A 364 27.11 7.29 -23.52
CA ALA A 364 28.43 7.75 -23.13
C ALA A 364 28.76 7.38 -21.67
N THR A 365 27.82 7.61 -20.74
CA THR A 365 28.03 7.28 -19.32
C THR A 365 28.11 5.78 -19.07
N LEU A 366 27.32 4.98 -19.79
CA LEU A 366 27.36 3.52 -19.67
C LEU A 366 28.67 2.96 -20.22
N SER A 367 29.16 3.49 -21.35
CA SER A 367 30.39 3.04 -21.99
C SER A 367 31.67 3.36 -21.19
N GLN A 368 31.59 4.27 -20.21
CA GLN A 368 32.67 4.50 -19.24
C GLN A 368 32.77 3.37 -18.21
N SER A 369 31.67 2.69 -17.93
CA SER A 369 31.58 1.66 -16.90
C SER A 369 31.62 0.24 -17.49
N PHE A 370 31.03 0.04 -18.67
CA PHE A 370 30.82 -1.29 -19.25
C PHE A 370 31.28 -1.33 -20.71
N SER A 371 31.62 -2.53 -21.18
CA SER A 371 31.95 -2.81 -22.58
C SER A 371 31.27 -4.12 -23.05
N GLY A 372 31.31 -4.38 -24.35
CA GLY A 372 30.79 -5.62 -24.94
C GLY A 372 29.32 -5.92 -24.60
N ASN A 373 29.04 -7.19 -24.28
CA ASN A 373 27.68 -7.63 -23.94
C ASN A 373 27.16 -7.03 -22.64
N THR A 374 28.00 -6.77 -21.64
CA THR A 374 27.59 -6.09 -20.41
C THR A 374 27.07 -4.67 -20.69
N LEU A 375 27.74 -3.94 -21.60
CA LEU A 375 27.25 -2.62 -22.04
C LEU A 375 25.91 -2.73 -22.76
N ALA A 376 25.77 -3.68 -23.69
CA ALA A 376 24.53 -3.88 -24.43
C ALA A 376 23.36 -4.28 -23.50
N ALA A 377 23.62 -5.14 -22.52
CA ALA A 377 22.67 -5.52 -21.49
C ALA A 377 22.29 -4.34 -20.58
N ALA A 378 23.26 -3.49 -20.19
CA ALA A 378 22.99 -2.29 -19.40
C ALA A 378 22.08 -1.31 -20.17
N LYS A 379 22.28 -1.16 -21.48
CA LYS A 379 21.38 -0.36 -22.33
C LYS A 379 19.96 -0.93 -22.36
N ALA A 380 19.83 -2.25 -22.48
CA ALA A 380 18.52 -2.91 -22.42
C ALA A 380 17.83 -2.72 -21.05
N ALA A 381 18.57 -2.86 -19.96
CA ALA A 381 18.11 -2.62 -18.59
C ALA A 381 17.62 -1.18 -18.35
N VAL A 382 18.34 -0.19 -18.87
CA VAL A 382 17.95 1.24 -18.82
C VAL A 382 16.71 1.49 -19.66
N ALA A 383 16.67 0.96 -20.87
CA ALA A 383 15.53 1.10 -21.78
C ALA A 383 14.25 0.51 -21.18
N GLY A 384 14.36 -0.62 -20.48
CA GLY A 384 13.28 -1.25 -19.75
C GLY A 384 12.96 -0.62 -18.39
N LYS A 385 13.72 0.39 -17.93
CA LYS A 385 13.58 1.07 -16.63
C LYS A 385 13.51 0.16 -15.38
N GLY A 386 13.93 -1.10 -15.49
CA GLY A 386 14.04 -2.00 -14.32
C GLY A 386 15.46 -2.04 -13.74
N GLY A 387 16.45 -1.51 -14.47
CA GLY A 387 17.83 -1.43 -14.01
C GLY A 387 18.58 -2.75 -14.10
N TRP A 388 19.84 -2.73 -13.68
CA TRP A 388 20.71 -3.89 -13.71
C TRP A 388 21.15 -4.31 -12.31
N TYR A 389 21.48 -5.59 -12.18
CA TYR A 389 21.96 -6.19 -10.94
C TYR A 389 23.09 -7.18 -11.22
N SER A 390 24.04 -7.29 -10.30
CA SER A 390 25.08 -8.31 -10.33
C SER A 390 24.82 -9.30 -9.21
N ALA A 391 24.68 -10.57 -9.55
CA ALA A 391 24.53 -11.65 -8.60
C ALA A 391 25.81 -12.51 -8.54
N SER A 392 26.15 -12.96 -7.34
CA SER A 392 27.29 -13.85 -7.10
C SER A 392 26.98 -14.97 -6.11
N ASN A 393 25.85 -14.89 -5.41
CA ASN A 393 25.36 -15.88 -4.46
C ASN A 393 23.82 -15.87 -4.41
N THR A 394 23.24 -16.75 -3.56
CA THR A 394 21.79 -16.87 -3.37
C THR A 394 21.13 -15.56 -2.92
N ASN A 395 21.74 -14.84 -1.96
CA ASN A 395 21.18 -13.63 -1.37
C ASN A 395 21.16 -12.46 -2.35
N ASP A 396 22.16 -12.33 -3.23
CA ASP A 396 22.18 -11.28 -4.23
C ASP A 396 20.99 -11.40 -5.19
N ILE A 397 20.64 -12.64 -5.59
CA ILE A 397 19.45 -12.90 -6.42
C ILE A 397 18.18 -12.52 -5.64
N VAL A 398 18.02 -12.99 -4.40
CA VAL A 398 16.87 -12.66 -3.55
C VAL A 398 16.71 -11.14 -3.41
N ASN A 399 17.79 -10.44 -3.07
CA ASN A 399 17.80 -8.98 -2.91
C ASN A 399 17.49 -8.25 -4.22
N SER A 400 18.05 -8.68 -5.34
CA SER A 400 17.76 -8.06 -6.64
C SER A 400 16.30 -8.21 -7.05
N VAL A 401 15.68 -9.37 -6.79
CA VAL A 401 14.25 -9.60 -7.04
C VAL A 401 13.41 -8.71 -6.13
N THR A 402 13.71 -8.66 -4.83
CA THR A 402 12.98 -7.82 -3.87
C THR A 402 13.05 -6.34 -4.25
N ASN A 403 14.24 -5.85 -4.64
CA ASN A 403 14.42 -4.48 -5.13
C ASN A 403 13.60 -4.22 -6.40
N PHE A 404 13.62 -5.15 -7.35
CA PHE A 404 12.88 -5.00 -8.59
C PHE A 404 11.36 -5.05 -8.39
N VAL A 405 10.87 -5.99 -7.57
CA VAL A 405 9.46 -6.08 -7.12
C VAL A 405 8.99 -4.74 -6.60
N ASN A 406 9.73 -4.14 -5.67
CA ASN A 406 9.38 -2.84 -5.10
C ASN A 406 9.37 -1.72 -6.15
N SER A 407 10.22 -1.80 -7.17
CA SER A 407 10.25 -0.80 -8.25
C SER A 407 9.07 -0.87 -9.23
N ILE A 408 8.37 -2.00 -9.30
CA ILE A 408 7.21 -2.20 -10.21
C ILE A 408 5.86 -2.10 -9.51
N LYS A 409 5.81 -2.12 -8.17
CA LYS A 409 4.55 -1.98 -7.42
C LYS A 409 3.79 -0.72 -7.87
N VAL A 410 2.55 -0.92 -8.31
CA VAL A 410 1.64 0.18 -8.62
C VAL A 410 0.76 0.40 -7.40
N PRO A 411 0.81 1.56 -6.73
CA PRO A 411 -0.08 1.84 -5.62
C PRO A 411 -1.53 1.78 -6.11
N ILE A 412 -2.38 1.00 -5.44
CA ILE A 412 -3.82 1.07 -5.68
C ILE A 412 -4.24 2.53 -5.37
N PRO A 413 -4.78 3.27 -6.37
CA PRO A 413 -5.23 4.64 -6.16
C PRO A 413 -6.35 4.66 -5.12
N ALA A 414 -6.54 5.80 -4.45
CA ALA A 414 -7.66 5.96 -3.52
C ALA A 414 -8.98 5.72 -4.26
N ILE A 415 -9.71 4.67 -3.89
CA ILE A 415 -11.01 4.36 -4.48
C ILE A 415 -12.10 4.98 -3.61
N THR A 416 -12.90 5.86 -4.21
CA THR A 416 -14.06 6.45 -3.54
C THR A 416 -15.15 5.39 -3.43
N THR A 417 -15.22 4.69 -2.30
CA THR A 417 -16.09 3.50 -2.11
C THR A 417 -17.08 3.63 -0.95
N GLY A 418 -17.12 4.78 -0.26
CA GLY A 418 -18.12 5.04 0.78
C GLY A 418 -19.50 5.31 0.20
N THR A 419 -20.56 5.15 1.01
CA THR A 419 -21.93 5.55 0.63
C THR A 419 -22.15 7.03 0.95
N SER A 420 -22.60 7.83 -0.01
CA SER A 420 -22.96 9.23 0.26
C SER A 420 -24.21 9.31 1.15
N ALA A 421 -24.20 10.20 2.14
CA ALA A 421 -25.32 10.38 3.06
C ALA A 421 -25.83 11.83 3.02
N ILE A 422 -27.16 11.99 3.08
CA ILE A 422 -27.82 13.25 3.39
C ILE A 422 -28.31 13.13 4.84
N PRO A 423 -27.65 13.79 5.81
CA PRO A 423 -28.01 13.68 7.21
C PRO A 423 -29.40 14.25 7.49
N GLN A 424 -30.05 13.74 8.54
CA GLN A 424 -31.34 14.26 8.99
C GLN A 424 -31.19 15.70 9.52
N ASP A 425 -32.11 16.58 9.11
CA ASP A 425 -32.19 17.96 9.57
C ASP A 425 -33.23 18.10 10.69
N VAL A 426 -32.76 18.44 11.89
CA VAL A 426 -33.63 18.64 13.06
C VAL A 426 -34.26 20.04 13.08
N LEU A 427 -33.62 21.04 12.45
CA LEU A 427 -34.15 22.40 12.39
C LEU A 427 -35.31 22.51 11.39
N ASN A 428 -35.19 21.84 10.23
CA ASN A 428 -36.25 21.77 9.22
C ASN A 428 -36.51 20.33 8.79
N THR A 429 -37.43 19.67 9.48
CA THR A 429 -37.80 18.28 9.21
C THR A 429 -38.69 18.11 7.97
N SER A 430 -39.14 19.21 7.35
CA SER A 430 -40.05 19.18 6.19
C SER A 430 -39.32 19.16 4.85
N VAL A 431 -38.00 19.41 4.83
CA VAL A 431 -37.20 19.53 3.60
C VAL A 431 -35.93 18.68 3.73
N ILE A 432 -35.59 17.95 2.67
CA ILE A 432 -34.31 17.23 2.58
C ILE A 432 -33.22 18.23 2.18
N GLN A 433 -32.09 18.20 2.88
CA GLN A 433 -30.95 19.08 2.58
C GLN A 433 -30.44 18.86 1.14
N PRO A 434 -30.10 19.92 0.39
CA PRO A 434 -29.60 19.81 -0.98
C PRO A 434 -28.11 19.45 -1.04
N TYR A 435 -27.58 18.82 0.02
CA TYR A 435 -26.17 18.49 0.16
C TYR A 435 -26.00 17.05 0.63
N ALA A 436 -25.04 16.35 0.02
CA ALA A 436 -24.61 15.03 0.46
C ALA A 436 -23.15 15.08 0.89
N TYR A 437 -22.84 14.30 1.92
CA TYR A 437 -21.49 14.10 2.42
C TYR A 437 -21.01 12.72 1.96
N PHE A 438 -19.82 12.69 1.38
CA PHE A 438 -19.28 11.51 0.72
C PHE A 438 -18.01 11.02 1.42
N PRO A 439 -18.14 10.03 2.31
CA PRO A 439 -17.00 9.36 2.91
C PRO A 439 -16.10 8.72 1.86
N GLN A 440 -14.78 8.83 2.04
CA GLN A 440 -13.77 8.21 1.19
C GLN A 440 -12.74 7.49 2.06
N PHE A 441 -12.18 6.41 1.53
CA PHE A 441 -11.00 5.76 2.10
C PHE A 441 -10.10 5.20 1.00
N GLN A 442 -8.82 5.08 1.31
CA GLN A 442 -7.83 4.51 0.40
C GLN A 442 -7.42 3.14 0.94
N PRO A 443 -8.05 2.05 0.48
CA PRO A 443 -7.69 0.72 0.92
C PRO A 443 -6.28 0.36 0.42
N LYS A 444 -5.47 -0.20 1.31
CA LYS A 444 -4.12 -0.72 1.02
C LYS A 444 -4.01 -2.22 1.36
N PRO A 445 -4.85 -3.08 0.77
CA PRO A 445 -4.91 -4.51 1.11
C PRO A 445 -3.74 -5.32 0.55
N SER A 446 -2.97 -4.75 -0.39
CA SER A 446 -1.70 -5.30 -0.86
C SER A 446 -0.53 -5.03 0.09
N GLU A 447 -0.74 -4.17 1.08
CA GLU A 447 0.27 -3.75 2.04
C GLU A 447 0.02 -4.41 3.41
N GLU A 448 1.05 -4.45 4.23
CA GLU A 448 0.95 -4.91 5.63
C GLU A 448 0.42 -3.82 6.58
N PHE A 449 -0.09 -2.72 6.03
CA PHE A 449 -0.59 -1.59 6.79
C PHE A 449 -1.90 -1.97 7.48
N ARG A 450 -1.96 -1.67 8.78
CA ARG A 450 -3.14 -1.88 9.63
C ARG A 450 -3.99 -0.61 9.76
N ALA A 451 -3.61 0.49 9.13
CA ALA A 451 -4.44 1.68 8.99
C ALA A 451 -4.62 2.05 7.53
N TRP A 452 -5.81 2.57 7.20
CA TRP A 452 -6.11 3.17 5.91
C TRP A 452 -6.48 4.63 6.12
N THR A 453 -6.07 5.48 5.18
CA THR A 453 -6.40 6.90 5.20
C THR A 453 -7.78 7.15 4.59
N GLY A 454 -8.39 8.27 4.97
CA GLY A 454 -9.72 8.68 4.54
C GLY A 454 -9.83 10.14 4.14
N ASN A 455 -11.01 10.50 3.65
CA ASN A 455 -11.44 11.87 3.43
C ASN A 455 -12.97 11.95 3.61
N LEU A 456 -13.49 13.16 3.79
CA LEU A 456 -14.93 13.44 3.72
C LEU A 456 -15.12 14.65 2.82
N LYS A 457 -15.95 14.51 1.79
CA LYS A 457 -16.24 15.56 0.81
C LYS A 457 -17.70 15.97 0.85
N LYS A 458 -18.03 17.21 0.50
CA LYS A 458 -19.40 17.73 0.45
C LYS A 458 -19.78 18.04 -1.00
N TYR A 459 -20.92 17.55 -1.47
CA TYR A 459 -21.41 17.76 -2.84
C TYR A 459 -22.85 18.31 -2.83
N ASN A 460 -23.21 19.02 -3.89
CA ASN A 460 -24.59 19.38 -4.17
C ASN A 460 -25.38 18.13 -4.58
N VAL A 461 -26.65 18.07 -4.19
CA VAL A 461 -27.62 17.08 -4.69
C VAL A 461 -28.60 17.81 -5.58
N ALA A 462 -28.54 17.56 -6.88
CA ALA A 462 -29.44 18.17 -7.86
C ALA A 462 -29.77 17.16 -8.96
N ASP A 463 -31.03 17.10 -9.38
CA ASP A 463 -31.52 16.16 -10.41
C ASP A 463 -31.25 14.68 -10.09
N GLY A 464 -31.21 14.34 -8.80
CA GLY A 464 -30.90 12.98 -8.32
C GLY A 464 -29.43 12.57 -8.46
N VAL A 465 -28.53 13.50 -8.82
CA VAL A 465 -27.09 13.23 -8.95
C VAL A 465 -26.26 14.14 -8.05
N LEU A 466 -25.06 13.68 -7.69
CA LEU A 466 -24.08 14.47 -6.97
C LEU A 466 -23.36 15.40 -7.94
N LYS A 467 -23.28 16.69 -7.60
CA LYS A 467 -22.58 17.71 -8.38
C LYS A 467 -21.55 18.45 -7.54
N ASP A 468 -20.46 18.82 -8.18
CA ASP A 468 -19.37 19.60 -7.59
C ASP A 468 -19.77 21.08 -7.41
N LYS A 469 -18.84 21.91 -6.91
CA LYS A 469 -19.11 23.34 -6.68
C LYS A 469 -19.32 24.14 -7.97
N ASN A 470 -18.89 23.61 -9.11
CA ASN A 470 -19.08 24.18 -10.44
C ASN A 470 -20.30 23.59 -11.17
N ASN A 471 -21.17 22.89 -10.44
CA ASN A 471 -22.37 22.22 -10.97
C ASN A 471 -22.08 21.10 -11.98
N THR A 472 -20.88 20.51 -11.93
CA THR A 472 -20.47 19.37 -12.77
C THR A 472 -20.79 18.05 -12.05
N ALA A 473 -21.36 17.07 -12.77
CA ALA A 473 -21.69 15.77 -12.20
C ALA A 473 -20.43 15.04 -11.69
N LEU A 474 -20.56 14.39 -10.53
CA LEU A 474 -19.49 13.61 -9.89
C LEU A 474 -19.14 12.34 -10.65
N PHE A 475 -20.15 11.70 -11.23
CA PHE A 475 -20.01 10.49 -12.02
C PHE A 475 -20.40 10.77 -13.47
N SER A 476 -19.66 10.17 -14.39
CA SER A 476 -20.09 10.08 -15.79
C SER A 476 -21.32 9.18 -15.92
N SER A 477 -21.94 9.16 -17.11
CA SER A 477 -23.03 8.23 -17.42
C SER A 477 -22.64 6.75 -17.31
N ALA A 478 -21.34 6.44 -17.35
CA ALA A 478 -20.79 5.10 -17.14
C ALA A 478 -20.48 4.78 -15.66
N GLY A 479 -20.84 5.66 -14.72
CA GLY A 479 -20.55 5.49 -13.29
C GLY A 479 -19.10 5.75 -12.89
N VAL A 480 -18.28 6.29 -13.80
CA VAL A 480 -16.87 6.58 -13.53
C VAL A 480 -16.75 7.92 -12.81
N LEU A 481 -15.99 7.96 -11.72
CA LEU A 481 -15.70 9.16 -10.95
C LEU A 481 -14.94 10.19 -11.80
N ASN A 482 -15.39 11.44 -11.81
CA ASN A 482 -14.65 12.54 -12.41
C ASN A 482 -13.58 13.05 -11.43
N THR A 483 -12.31 12.77 -11.75
CA THR A 483 -11.16 13.12 -10.90
C THR A 483 -10.82 14.61 -10.91
N ALA A 484 -11.38 15.40 -11.83
CA ALA A 484 -11.19 16.85 -11.89
C ALA A 484 -12.20 17.63 -11.02
N ASN A 485 -13.19 16.95 -10.43
CA ASN A 485 -14.24 17.62 -9.67
C ASN A 485 -13.72 18.26 -8.39
N GLU A 486 -14.24 19.46 -8.11
CA GLU A 486 -13.95 20.22 -6.89
C GLU A 486 -15.18 20.20 -5.99
N ASP A 487 -15.11 19.44 -4.91
CA ASP A 487 -16.20 19.39 -3.93
C ASP A 487 -16.42 20.77 -3.25
N LEU A 488 -17.53 20.93 -2.55
CA LEU A 488 -17.92 22.20 -1.91
C LEU A 488 -16.95 22.65 -0.80
N TRP A 489 -16.12 21.75 -0.30
CA TRP A 489 -15.06 22.10 0.64
C TRP A 489 -13.70 22.32 -0.03
N THR A 490 -13.56 22.15 -1.34
CA THR A 490 -12.31 22.48 -2.04
C THR A 490 -12.00 23.99 -1.87
N PRO A 491 -10.80 24.38 -1.38
CA PRO A 491 -10.42 25.76 -1.15
C PRO A 491 -10.53 26.64 -2.41
N ASN A 492 -10.92 27.90 -2.21
CA ASN A 492 -10.86 28.92 -3.25
C ASN A 492 -9.65 29.83 -3.01
N TYR A 493 -8.96 30.17 -4.09
CA TYR A 493 -7.80 31.04 -4.09
C TYR A 493 -8.01 32.18 -5.09
N THR A 494 -7.28 33.28 -4.91
CA THR A 494 -7.18 34.34 -5.92
C THR A 494 -6.49 33.82 -7.18
N ALA A 495 -6.50 34.61 -8.26
CA ALA A 495 -5.74 34.27 -9.47
C ALA A 495 -4.24 34.09 -9.15
N SER A 496 -3.60 33.11 -9.80
CA SER A 496 -2.25 32.58 -9.52
C SER A 496 -2.13 31.80 -8.21
N ILE A 497 -2.01 30.47 -8.29
CA ILE A 497 -1.88 29.56 -7.15
C ILE A 497 -0.49 28.95 -7.05
N THR A 498 -0.01 28.71 -5.84
CA THR A 498 1.25 28.00 -5.58
C THR A 498 1.10 26.48 -5.77
N ALA A 499 2.22 25.76 -5.89
CA ALA A 499 2.20 24.29 -5.97
C ALA A 499 1.52 23.66 -4.74
N ALA A 500 1.73 24.21 -3.54
CA ALA A 500 1.08 23.74 -2.31
C ALA A 500 -0.45 23.95 -2.36
N GLN A 501 -0.91 25.12 -2.84
CA GLN A 501 -2.34 25.40 -3.03
C GLN A 501 -2.97 24.48 -4.08
N GLN A 502 -2.24 24.19 -5.17
CA GLN A 502 -2.69 23.23 -6.18
C GLN A 502 -2.80 21.82 -5.59
N SER A 503 -1.87 21.39 -4.75
CA SER A 503 -1.95 20.10 -4.05
C SER A 503 -3.15 20.01 -3.12
N LEU A 504 -3.44 21.06 -2.33
CA LEU A 504 -4.64 21.11 -1.48
C LEU A 504 -5.92 21.06 -2.30
N LYS A 505 -5.95 21.76 -3.44
CA LYS A 505 -7.08 21.74 -4.38
C LYS A 505 -7.36 20.34 -4.92
N SER A 506 -6.31 19.59 -5.29
CA SER A 506 -6.43 18.21 -5.76
C SER A 506 -6.91 17.24 -4.69
N LEU A 507 -6.64 17.52 -3.40
CA LEU A 507 -7.15 16.70 -2.30
C LEU A 507 -8.66 16.91 -2.09
N GLY A 508 -9.10 18.17 -2.02
CA GLY A 508 -10.47 18.55 -1.64
C GLY A 508 -10.87 18.03 -0.24
N GLY A 509 -12.16 18.13 0.07
CA GLY A 509 -12.75 17.65 1.32
C GLY A 509 -12.12 18.25 2.59
N ILE A 510 -12.32 17.57 3.72
CA ILE A 510 -11.69 17.94 4.99
C ILE A 510 -10.16 17.94 4.89
N LEU A 511 -9.55 16.99 4.16
CA LEU A 511 -8.08 16.92 4.05
C LEU A 511 -7.46 18.22 3.56
N SER A 512 -8.08 18.87 2.57
CA SER A 512 -7.64 20.17 2.04
C SER A 512 -7.83 21.35 3.01
N ARG A 513 -8.61 21.15 4.08
CA ARG A 513 -9.03 22.17 5.05
C ARG A 513 -8.47 21.95 6.46
N LEU A 514 -7.72 20.88 6.69
CA LEU A 514 -7.05 20.65 7.97
C LEU A 514 -5.99 21.74 8.21
N ASN A 515 -6.09 22.39 9.36
CA ASN A 515 -5.04 23.27 9.85
C ASN A 515 -4.08 22.42 10.68
N LEU A 516 -2.85 22.27 10.20
CA LEU A 516 -1.86 21.33 10.75
C LEU A 516 -0.66 22.08 11.32
N LYS A 517 0.13 21.37 12.12
CA LYS A 517 1.31 21.88 12.83
C LYS A 517 0.96 23.12 13.66
N LYS A 518 1.98 23.86 14.09
CA LYS A 518 1.82 25.12 14.80
C LYS A 518 2.18 26.30 13.91
N THR A 519 1.51 27.42 14.18
CA THR A 519 1.95 28.75 13.76
C THR A 519 2.51 29.43 15.00
N ASP A 520 3.77 29.86 14.94
CA ASP A 520 4.51 30.37 16.09
C ASP A 520 4.51 29.39 17.28
N SER A 521 3.85 29.76 18.38
CA SER A 521 3.72 28.97 19.61
C SER A 521 2.37 28.25 19.74
N THR A 522 1.48 28.37 18.76
CA THR A 522 0.10 27.86 18.87
C THR A 522 -0.16 26.74 17.87
N LEU A 523 -0.56 25.57 18.38
CA LEU A 523 -1.03 24.47 17.54
C LEU A 523 -2.30 24.89 16.80
N ASN A 524 -2.30 24.69 15.49
CA ASN A 524 -3.41 25.13 14.64
C ASN A 524 -4.65 24.21 14.75
N ARG A 525 -4.44 22.95 15.14
CA ARG A 525 -5.51 21.95 15.30
C ARG A 525 -5.92 21.83 16.76
N LYS A 526 -7.24 21.88 17.04
CA LYS A 526 -7.80 21.66 18.38
C LYS A 526 -8.14 20.19 18.58
N VAL A 527 -7.32 19.48 19.35
CA VAL A 527 -7.54 18.06 19.67
C VAL A 527 -7.83 17.92 21.17
N PHE A 528 -8.90 17.22 21.49
CA PHE A 528 -9.30 16.89 22.86
C PHE A 528 -9.18 15.40 23.13
N THR A 529 -8.84 15.06 24.36
CA THR A 529 -8.86 13.68 24.86
C THR A 529 -9.54 13.60 26.22
N SER A 530 -9.98 12.42 26.63
CA SER A 530 -10.59 12.21 27.93
C SER A 530 -10.52 10.75 28.38
N ASP A 531 -10.43 10.58 29.69
CA ASP A 531 -10.66 9.33 30.41
C ASP A 531 -12.14 9.09 30.74
N GLY A 532 -13.02 10.06 30.48
CA GLY A 532 -14.45 10.01 30.81
C GLY A 532 -14.89 11.02 31.86
N THR A 533 -13.98 11.76 32.49
CA THR A 533 -14.33 12.77 33.51
C THR A 533 -14.35 14.18 32.95
N THR A 534 -13.28 14.61 32.28
CA THR A 534 -13.11 15.96 31.74
C THR A 534 -12.43 15.92 30.38
N LEU A 535 -12.71 16.90 29.51
CA LEU A 535 -11.94 17.06 28.27
C LEU A 535 -10.61 17.74 28.58
N THR A 536 -9.53 17.12 28.14
CA THR A 536 -8.17 17.65 28.19
C THR A 536 -7.73 18.05 26.79
N THR A 537 -7.22 19.26 26.64
CA THR A 537 -6.64 19.71 25.36
C THR A 537 -5.28 19.05 25.15
N VAL A 538 -5.09 18.42 23.99
CA VAL A 538 -3.80 17.88 23.56
C VAL A 538 -2.96 19.02 22.99
N ASN A 539 -2.16 19.64 23.87
CA ASN A 539 -1.21 20.69 23.52
C ASN A 539 0.25 20.22 23.75
N GLU A 540 1.22 21.09 23.46
CA GLU A 540 2.64 20.74 23.65
C GLU A 540 2.95 20.36 25.11
N ALA A 541 2.40 21.08 26.09
CA ALA A 541 2.62 20.78 27.51
C ALA A 541 2.10 19.39 27.87
N TYR A 542 0.89 19.05 27.43
CA TYR A 542 0.28 17.74 27.64
C TYR A 542 1.13 16.61 27.05
N ILE A 543 1.70 16.79 25.86
CA ILE A 543 2.58 15.79 25.25
C ILE A 543 3.88 15.66 26.03
N LYS A 544 4.48 16.80 26.42
CA LYS A 544 5.76 16.89 27.15
C LYS A 544 5.73 16.23 28.54
N GLU A 545 4.55 16.13 29.17
CA GLU A 545 4.37 15.42 30.45
C GLU A 545 4.60 13.90 30.35
N ALA A 546 4.33 13.28 29.20
CA ALA A 546 4.61 11.86 28.98
C ALA A 546 5.02 11.60 27.52
N PRO A 547 6.23 12.06 27.10
CA PRO A 547 6.61 12.16 25.70
C PRO A 547 6.48 10.84 24.92
N ARG A 548 6.94 9.72 25.49
CA ARG A 548 6.87 8.42 24.84
C ARG A 548 5.45 7.88 24.68
N ALA A 549 4.57 8.11 25.66
CA ALA A 549 3.20 7.60 25.64
C ALA A 549 2.27 8.50 24.80
N ARG A 550 2.48 9.82 24.87
CA ARG A 550 1.62 10.85 24.24
C ARG A 550 2.18 11.36 22.91
N GLY A 551 3.41 11.02 22.55
CA GLY A 551 4.06 11.44 21.31
C GLY A 551 3.33 11.03 20.03
N TYR A 552 2.52 9.96 20.07
CA TYR A 552 1.67 9.57 18.95
C TYR A 552 0.65 10.65 18.53
N TYR A 553 0.25 11.55 19.44
CA TYR A 553 -0.61 12.68 19.09
C TYR A 553 0.03 13.64 18.09
N LEU A 554 1.37 13.65 17.96
CA LEU A 554 2.06 14.46 16.96
C LEU A 554 1.59 14.14 15.53
N GLY A 555 1.28 12.87 15.24
CA GLY A 555 0.71 12.47 13.95
C GLY A 555 -0.65 13.13 13.68
N LEU A 556 -1.54 13.17 14.68
CA LEU A 556 -2.82 13.88 14.57
C LEU A 556 -2.64 15.40 14.48
N LEU A 557 -1.62 15.97 15.13
CA LEU A 557 -1.32 17.39 15.03
C LEU A 557 -0.66 17.77 13.68
N GLY A 558 -0.34 16.78 12.84
CA GLY A 558 0.16 16.97 11.48
C GLY A 558 1.67 16.93 11.35
N TYR A 559 2.37 16.26 12.27
CA TYR A 559 3.81 16.02 12.19
C TYR A 559 4.08 14.59 11.72
N ASP A 560 4.85 14.45 10.66
CA ASP A 560 5.26 13.15 10.13
C ASP A 560 6.39 12.58 10.99
N VAL A 561 6.01 11.68 11.91
CA VAL A 561 6.92 11.04 12.87
C VAL A 561 6.76 9.52 12.81
N THR A 562 7.89 8.83 12.96
CA THR A 562 7.97 7.37 12.93
C THR A 562 7.77 6.75 14.31
N GLN A 563 7.45 5.45 14.34
CA GLN A 563 7.36 4.70 15.60
C GLN A 563 8.70 4.74 16.37
N ALA A 564 9.83 4.65 15.67
CA ALA A 564 11.15 4.70 16.27
C ALA A 564 11.41 6.06 16.96
N GLN A 565 11.10 7.16 16.28
CA GLN A 565 11.23 8.51 16.85
C GLN A 565 10.35 8.69 18.10
N VAL A 566 9.10 8.20 18.09
CA VAL A 566 8.22 8.26 19.27
C VAL A 566 8.78 7.42 20.43
N ALA A 567 9.37 6.26 20.14
CA ALA A 567 9.97 5.40 21.16
C ALA A 567 11.20 6.03 21.85
N GLU A 568 11.88 6.96 21.17
CA GLU A 568 13.06 7.70 21.65
C GLU A 568 12.71 8.99 22.41
N LEU A 569 11.44 9.39 22.47
CA LEU A 569 11.01 10.58 23.20
C LEU A 569 11.15 10.38 24.72
N THR A 570 12.21 10.96 25.29
CA THR A 570 12.57 10.81 26.71
C THR A 570 12.30 12.05 27.55
N ASN A 571 12.19 13.23 26.93
CA ASN A 571 12.03 14.51 27.62
C ASN A 571 11.46 15.61 26.70
N SER A 572 11.17 16.79 27.25
CA SER A 572 10.61 17.92 26.49
C SER A 572 11.46 18.36 25.30
N ALA A 573 12.79 18.33 25.41
CA ALA A 573 13.69 18.75 24.34
C ALA A 573 13.61 17.82 23.12
N SER A 574 13.43 16.51 23.34
CA SER A 574 13.19 15.56 22.25
C SER A 574 11.88 15.81 21.50
N VAL A 575 10.83 16.31 22.19
CA VAL A 575 9.57 16.72 21.56
C VAL A 575 9.78 18.01 20.74
N ASP A 576 10.47 19.00 21.30
CA ASP A 576 10.75 20.26 20.60
C ASP A 576 11.56 20.08 19.31
N ALA A 577 12.50 19.12 19.32
CA ALA A 577 13.25 18.75 18.14
C ALA A 577 12.34 18.22 17.02
N LEU A 578 11.37 17.35 17.33
CA LEU A 578 10.41 16.84 16.34
C LEU A 578 9.44 17.92 15.85
N LEU A 579 8.95 18.78 16.75
CA LEU A 579 8.06 19.89 16.37
C LEU A 579 8.74 20.86 15.38
N THR A 580 10.07 20.92 15.37
CA THR A 580 10.85 21.77 14.46
C THR A 580 11.20 21.05 13.15
N SER A 581 11.64 19.79 13.24
CA SER A 581 12.24 19.06 12.11
C SER A 581 11.26 18.21 11.30
N ALA A 582 10.16 17.76 11.90
CA ALA A 582 9.25 16.83 11.23
C ALA A 582 8.47 17.52 10.09
N PRO A 583 8.35 16.87 8.91
CA PRO A 583 7.54 17.38 7.82
C PRO A 583 6.04 17.36 8.16
N GLU A 584 5.23 17.98 7.30
CA GLU A 584 3.76 17.96 7.46
C GLU A 584 3.21 16.58 7.11
N LEU A 585 2.44 15.99 8.02
CA LEU A 585 1.61 14.80 7.79
C LEU A 585 0.14 15.22 7.63
N ARG A 586 -0.40 15.15 6.42
CA ARG A 586 -1.79 15.51 6.14
C ARG A 586 -2.66 14.28 5.91
N GLN A 587 -3.31 13.81 6.97
CA GLN A 587 -4.17 12.63 6.91
C GLN A 587 -5.31 12.65 7.94
N ILE A 588 -6.33 11.84 7.64
CA ILE A 588 -7.28 11.30 8.62
C ILE A 588 -7.43 9.80 8.35
N GLY A 589 -7.93 9.05 9.32
CA GLY A 589 -8.26 7.65 9.12
C GLY A 589 -9.47 7.46 8.21
N ALA A 590 -9.67 6.23 7.74
CA ALA A 590 -10.80 5.86 6.90
C ALA A 590 -12.15 6.21 7.56
N VAL A 591 -13.05 6.82 6.78
CA VAL A 591 -14.45 7.06 7.15
C VAL A 591 -15.28 5.89 6.64
N MET A 592 -15.03 4.70 7.21
CA MET A 592 -15.52 3.44 6.64
C MET A 592 -16.96 3.12 7.05
N HIS A 593 -17.27 3.29 8.33
CA HIS A 593 -18.58 2.94 8.88
C HIS A 593 -19.34 4.12 9.48
N SER A 594 -18.71 5.29 9.50
CA SER A 594 -19.31 6.49 10.07
C SER A 594 -20.32 7.07 9.09
N THR A 595 -21.56 7.25 9.55
CA THR A 595 -22.56 8.06 8.85
C THR A 595 -22.46 9.49 9.37
N PRO A 596 -22.16 10.50 8.52
CA PRO A 596 -22.07 11.89 8.96
C PRO A 596 -23.37 12.39 9.61
N VAL A 597 -23.24 13.09 10.73
CA VAL A 597 -24.37 13.66 11.50
C VAL A 597 -24.37 15.18 11.36
N LEU A 598 -25.52 15.76 11.01
CA LEU A 598 -25.70 17.21 10.95
C LEU A 598 -25.98 17.77 12.34
N LEU A 599 -25.22 18.80 12.71
CA LEU A 599 -25.38 19.57 13.95
C LEU A 599 -25.61 21.03 13.56
N THR A 600 -26.83 21.53 13.71
CA THR A 600 -27.16 22.92 13.40
C THR A 600 -27.21 23.73 14.69
N GLN A 601 -26.30 24.70 14.84
CA GLN A 601 -26.21 25.56 16.03
C GLN A 601 -27.18 26.73 15.98
N SER A 602 -27.47 27.25 14.78
CA SER A 602 -28.50 28.26 14.59
C SER A 602 -29.05 28.28 13.17
N GLY A 603 -30.21 28.88 12.98
CA GLY A 603 -30.77 29.16 11.65
C GLY A 603 -32.11 29.90 11.73
N LYS A 604 -32.44 30.60 10.65
CA LYS A 604 -33.74 31.28 10.50
C LYS A 604 -34.70 30.40 9.74
N VAL A 605 -35.85 30.08 10.33
CA VAL A 605 -36.95 29.39 9.64
C VAL A 605 -37.88 30.45 9.05
N SER A 606 -38.17 30.39 7.76
CA SER A 606 -39.01 31.36 7.05
C SER A 606 -40.10 30.68 6.25
N TYR A 607 -41.30 31.27 6.24
CA TYR A 607 -42.39 30.84 5.35
C TYR A 607 -42.18 31.41 3.96
N VAL A 608 -42.10 30.56 2.95
CA VAL A 608 -42.09 30.97 1.54
C VAL A 608 -43.46 30.69 0.94
N ALA A 609 -44.13 31.75 0.48
CA ALA A 609 -45.46 31.65 -0.10
C ALA A 609 -45.46 30.88 -1.43
N ALA A 610 -46.61 30.29 -1.75
CA ALA A 610 -46.83 29.65 -3.04
C ALA A 610 -46.59 30.63 -4.18
N GLN A 611 -45.96 30.15 -5.25
CA GLN A 611 -45.67 30.92 -6.45
C GLN A 611 -46.42 30.32 -7.63
N ALA A 612 -47.22 31.12 -8.33
CA ALA A 612 -47.84 30.72 -9.59
C ALA A 612 -46.80 30.65 -10.71
N ALA A 613 -47.04 29.79 -11.71
CA ALA A 613 -46.17 29.71 -12.88
C ALA A 613 -46.12 31.05 -13.61
N GLN A 614 -44.92 31.46 -14.03
CA GLN A 614 -44.69 32.68 -14.81
C GLN A 614 -44.01 32.29 -16.13
N ALA A 615 -44.59 32.75 -17.24
CA ALA A 615 -43.98 32.56 -18.56
C ALA A 615 -42.65 33.33 -18.65
N ALA A 616 -41.71 32.83 -19.45
CA ALA A 616 -40.47 33.55 -19.74
C ALA A 616 -40.79 34.90 -20.39
N THR A 617 -40.07 35.94 -20.00
CA THR A 617 -40.05 37.23 -20.71
C THR A 617 -38.72 37.39 -21.43
N THR A 618 -38.54 38.49 -22.16
CA THR A 618 -37.26 38.81 -22.82
C THR A 618 -36.10 38.97 -21.85
N THR A 619 -36.35 39.18 -20.55
CA THR A 619 -35.32 39.43 -19.53
C THR A 619 -35.35 38.46 -18.35
N THR A 620 -36.34 37.57 -18.26
CA THR A 620 -36.48 36.60 -17.16
C THR A 620 -36.87 35.22 -17.65
N ALA A 621 -36.23 34.19 -17.09
CA ALA A 621 -36.56 32.79 -17.37
C ALA A 621 -37.97 32.42 -16.84
N ALA A 622 -38.58 31.41 -17.45
CA ALA A 622 -39.85 30.88 -16.95
C ALA A 622 -39.69 30.34 -15.53
N VAL A 623 -40.67 30.60 -14.67
CA VAL A 623 -40.72 30.09 -13.29
C VAL A 623 -41.83 29.08 -13.19
N ALA A 624 -41.53 27.88 -12.72
CA ALA A 624 -42.52 26.84 -12.49
C ALA A 624 -43.43 27.21 -11.29
N ALA A 625 -44.69 26.74 -11.32
CA ALA A 625 -45.54 26.83 -10.15
C ALA A 625 -44.92 26.03 -9.00
N ARG A 626 -45.02 26.55 -7.77
CA ARG A 626 -44.50 25.92 -6.56
C ARG A 626 -45.44 26.20 -5.39
N ASP A 627 -45.72 25.17 -4.61
CA ASP A 627 -46.50 25.30 -3.38
C ASP A 627 -45.72 26.06 -2.29
N ALA A 628 -46.44 26.53 -1.26
CA ALA A 628 -45.82 27.14 -0.10
C ALA A 628 -44.99 26.11 0.69
N TYR A 629 -43.84 26.51 1.23
CA TYR A 629 -42.97 25.63 2.00
C TYR A 629 -42.21 26.39 3.09
N MET A 630 -41.63 25.63 4.02
CA MET A 630 -40.71 26.13 5.06
C MET A 630 -39.29 26.14 4.53
N ASP A 631 -38.69 27.31 4.49
CA ASP A 631 -37.29 27.49 4.13
C ASP A 631 -36.44 27.74 5.39
N THR A 632 -35.14 27.47 5.29
CA THR A 632 -34.17 27.80 6.31
C THR A 632 -32.97 28.49 5.74
N THR A 633 -32.61 29.64 6.31
CA THR A 633 -31.48 30.47 5.87
C THR A 633 -30.55 30.79 7.04
N ASN A 634 -29.37 31.35 6.73
CA ASN A 634 -28.37 31.77 7.71
C ASN A 634 -28.00 30.69 8.73
N ARG A 635 -27.92 29.44 8.25
CA ARG A 635 -27.64 28.29 9.10
C ARG A 635 -26.18 28.26 9.55
N ASP A 636 -25.95 27.86 10.79
CA ASP A 636 -24.62 27.56 11.32
C ASP A 636 -24.50 26.05 11.51
N ASP A 637 -24.15 25.38 10.42
CA ASP A 637 -24.19 23.93 10.28
C ASP A 637 -22.79 23.32 10.44
N TYR A 638 -22.75 22.19 11.15
CA TYR A 638 -21.56 21.40 11.42
C TYR A 638 -21.83 19.93 11.10
N ILE A 639 -20.77 19.17 10.85
CA ILE A 639 -20.82 17.75 10.56
C ILE A 639 -19.93 17.00 11.52
N LEU A 640 -20.51 15.98 12.16
CA LEU A 640 -19.82 15.07 13.05
C LEU A 640 -19.65 13.71 12.38
N PHE A 641 -18.43 13.16 12.42
CA PHE A 641 -18.13 11.84 11.88
C PHE A 641 -16.88 11.23 12.54
N GLY A 642 -16.85 9.90 12.63
CA GLY A 642 -15.75 9.14 13.21
C GLY A 642 -14.84 8.49 12.16
N THR A 643 -13.63 8.13 12.57
CA THR A 643 -12.62 7.47 11.74
C THR A 643 -12.04 6.23 12.40
N THR A 644 -11.58 5.28 11.58
CA THR A 644 -11.00 3.99 12.03
C THR A 644 -9.75 4.16 12.90
N GLN A 645 -9.00 5.26 12.72
CA GLN A 645 -7.85 5.58 13.57
C GLN A 645 -8.25 5.92 15.02
N GLY A 646 -9.53 6.15 15.32
CA GLY A 646 -9.99 6.45 16.68
C GLY A 646 -10.28 7.93 16.95
N VAL A 647 -10.55 8.72 15.90
CA VAL A 647 -10.81 10.16 16.03
C VAL A 647 -12.23 10.49 15.60
N LEU A 648 -12.93 11.25 16.45
CA LEU A 648 -14.21 11.89 16.15
C LEU A 648 -13.96 13.33 15.71
N HIS A 649 -14.42 13.69 14.52
CA HIS A 649 -14.22 14.99 13.92
C HIS A 649 -15.51 15.80 13.96
N VAL A 650 -15.41 17.10 14.25
CA VAL A 650 -16.48 18.07 14.04
C VAL A 650 -15.99 19.14 13.08
N VAL A 651 -16.64 19.28 11.93
CA VAL A 651 -16.24 20.20 10.85
C VAL A 651 -17.36 21.17 10.50
N LYS A 652 -17.01 22.36 10.03
CA LYS A 652 -17.99 23.31 9.51
C LYS A 652 -18.57 22.82 8.19
N ALA A 653 -19.89 22.75 8.08
CA ALA A 653 -20.56 22.41 6.82
C ALA A 653 -20.38 23.49 5.75
N GLY A 654 -20.25 24.75 6.18
CA GLY A 654 -20.17 25.92 5.32
C GLY A 654 -21.53 26.39 4.81
N LYS A 655 -21.70 27.71 4.76
CA LYS A 655 -22.91 28.39 4.25
C LYS A 655 -22.94 28.40 2.72
N SER A 656 -24.14 28.37 2.15
CA SER A 656 -24.34 28.33 0.70
C SER A 656 -23.78 29.54 -0.03
N ASP A 657 -23.84 30.72 0.61
CA ASP A 657 -23.35 31.99 0.09
C ASP A 657 -21.84 32.20 0.27
N GLU A 658 -21.19 31.47 1.18
CA GLU A 658 -19.74 31.61 1.42
C GLU A 658 -18.87 30.60 0.65
N ILE A 659 -19.43 29.47 0.22
CA ILE A 659 -18.66 28.33 -0.34
C ILE A 659 -17.78 28.73 -1.53
N THR A 660 -18.17 29.72 -2.32
CA THR A 660 -17.42 30.20 -3.49
C THR A 660 -16.46 31.35 -3.17
N THR A 661 -16.48 31.89 -1.95
CA THR A 661 -15.63 33.01 -1.55
C THR A 661 -14.22 32.54 -1.19
N VAL A 662 -13.21 33.39 -1.43
CA VAL A 662 -11.83 33.14 -0.99
C VAL A 662 -11.76 33.32 0.53
N GLY A 663 -11.09 32.39 1.22
CA GLY A 663 -10.92 32.44 2.67
C GLY A 663 -12.11 31.93 3.49
N ASN A 664 -13.12 31.31 2.86
CA ASN A 664 -14.22 30.69 3.60
C ASN A 664 -13.75 29.57 4.53
N THR A 665 -14.55 29.30 5.56
CA THR A 665 -14.25 28.30 6.59
C THR A 665 -14.94 26.95 6.38
N ALA A 666 -15.60 26.76 5.23
CA ALA A 666 -16.29 25.51 4.91
C ALA A 666 -15.32 24.32 4.88
N GLY A 667 -15.69 23.22 5.53
CA GLY A 667 -14.88 22.01 5.66
C GLY A 667 -13.74 22.09 6.67
N GLN A 668 -13.51 23.24 7.31
CA GLN A 668 -12.51 23.35 8.37
C GLN A 668 -12.94 22.58 9.61
N GLU A 669 -12.01 21.84 10.18
CA GLU A 669 -12.20 21.16 11.46
C GLU A 669 -12.24 22.17 12.61
N VAL A 670 -13.30 22.07 13.42
CA VAL A 670 -13.50 22.89 14.62
C VAL A 670 -12.72 22.29 15.78
N PHE A 671 -12.88 20.99 16.00
CA PHE A 671 -12.09 20.19 16.91
C PHE A 671 -12.17 18.71 16.56
N SER A 672 -11.25 17.95 17.13
CA SER A 672 -11.25 16.49 17.16
C SER A 672 -11.33 15.98 18.60
N PHE A 673 -12.02 14.87 18.81
CA PHE A 673 -12.04 14.14 20.08
C PHE A 673 -11.44 12.74 19.92
N VAL A 674 -10.52 12.39 20.81
CA VAL A 674 -9.81 11.12 20.85
C VAL A 674 -9.93 10.52 22.25
N PRO A 675 -10.73 9.46 22.44
CA PRO A 675 -10.75 8.70 23.69
C PRO A 675 -9.34 8.27 24.10
N GLN A 676 -8.97 8.39 25.39
CA GLN A 676 -7.63 7.97 25.82
C GLN A 676 -7.37 6.47 25.59
N GLU A 677 -8.41 5.65 25.58
CA GLU A 677 -8.28 4.22 25.25
C GLU A 677 -7.82 3.99 23.80
N MET A 678 -8.07 4.93 22.87
CA MET A 678 -7.57 4.85 21.50
C MET A 678 -6.05 5.07 21.43
N LEU A 679 -5.52 6.01 22.21
CA LEU A 679 -4.07 6.20 22.32
C LEU A 679 -3.41 4.92 22.87
N ALA A 680 -3.99 4.35 23.93
CA ALA A 680 -3.45 3.16 24.59
C ALA A 680 -3.51 1.91 23.70
N ALA A 681 -4.63 1.68 23.00
CA ALA A 681 -4.82 0.49 22.17
C ALA A 681 -4.15 0.60 20.80
N GLN A 682 -4.15 1.80 20.21
CA GLN A 682 -3.81 1.99 18.80
C GLN A 682 -3.16 3.33 18.47
N GLY A 683 -2.33 3.89 19.37
CA GLY A 683 -1.60 5.13 19.08
C GLY A 683 -0.80 5.13 17.76
N LYS A 684 -0.34 3.96 17.30
CA LYS A 684 0.30 3.81 15.97
C LYS A 684 -0.60 4.22 14.81
N ALA A 685 -1.92 4.07 14.92
CA ALA A 685 -2.89 4.45 13.90
C ALA A 685 -2.97 5.98 13.68
N PHE A 686 -2.37 6.77 14.56
CA PHE A 686 -2.26 8.22 14.41
C PHE A 686 -1.12 8.66 13.48
N LEU A 687 -0.17 7.76 13.22
CA LEU A 687 1.00 8.00 12.36
C LEU A 687 0.69 7.60 10.90
N ASP A 688 1.63 7.87 9.99
CA ASP A 688 1.53 7.44 8.59
C ASP A 688 1.32 5.91 8.50
N PRO A 689 0.42 5.36 7.64
CA PRO A 689 0.10 3.94 7.61
C PRO A 689 1.27 2.94 7.56
N PRO A 690 2.40 3.20 6.89
CA PRO A 690 3.59 2.34 6.97
C PRO A 690 4.10 2.10 8.40
N GLN A 691 3.84 3.02 9.33
CA GLN A 691 4.21 2.88 10.75
C GLN A 691 3.30 1.90 11.52
N THR A 692 2.28 1.32 10.86
CA THR A 692 1.33 0.39 11.47
C THR A 692 1.64 -1.08 11.20
N VAL A 693 2.71 -1.38 10.46
CA VAL A 693 3.16 -2.75 10.21
C VAL A 693 3.57 -3.41 11.54
N SER A 694 3.14 -4.66 11.74
CA SER A 694 3.50 -5.43 12.94
C SER A 694 4.93 -5.96 12.81
N THR A 695 5.74 -5.77 13.84
CA THR A 695 7.10 -6.34 13.90
C THR A 695 7.15 -7.71 14.57
N THR A 696 6.01 -8.20 15.09
CA THR A 696 5.92 -9.42 15.92
C THR A 696 4.93 -10.45 15.42
N GLU A 697 4.00 -10.07 14.54
CA GLU A 697 2.98 -10.97 13.98
C GLU A 697 3.42 -11.43 12.59
N THR A 698 3.52 -12.75 12.39
CA THR A 698 3.92 -13.36 11.11
C THR A 698 2.76 -13.48 10.11
N SER A 699 1.55 -13.01 10.45
CA SER A 699 0.41 -13.02 9.54
C SER A 699 0.58 -11.94 8.45
N THR A 700 0.83 -12.39 7.23
CA THR A 700 1.21 -11.59 6.04
C THR A 700 0.09 -10.71 5.44
N ASN A 701 -0.85 -10.20 6.24
CA ASN A 701 -1.89 -9.32 5.73
C ASN A 701 -2.37 -8.28 6.76
N GLY A 702 -2.05 -7.00 6.52
CA GLY A 702 -2.46 -5.87 7.37
C GLY A 702 -3.98 -5.68 7.40
N MET A 703 -4.67 -6.04 6.31
CA MET A 703 -6.13 -5.94 6.18
C MET A 703 -6.89 -6.78 7.21
N ASN A 704 -6.37 -7.97 7.55
CA ASN A 704 -6.99 -8.85 8.54
C ASN A 704 -6.87 -8.31 9.97
N ASN A 705 -5.99 -7.32 10.18
CA ASN A 705 -5.65 -6.77 11.47
C ASN A 705 -5.85 -5.24 11.51
N LEU A 706 -6.76 -4.71 10.68
CA LEU A 706 -7.05 -3.28 10.63
C LEU A 706 -7.40 -2.72 12.02
N TYR A 707 -6.91 -1.52 12.28
CA TYR A 707 -7.35 -0.70 13.39
C TYR A 707 -8.79 -0.25 13.16
N TYR A 708 -9.56 -0.26 14.24
CA TYR A 708 -10.93 0.24 14.29
C TYR A 708 -11.03 1.26 15.41
N GLY A 709 -11.94 2.21 15.29
CA GLY A 709 -11.89 3.38 16.16
C GLY A 709 -13.25 3.91 16.48
N VAL A 710 -13.40 5.21 16.33
CA VAL A 710 -14.63 5.93 16.68
C VAL A 710 -15.59 5.98 15.49
N ASP A 711 -15.34 5.18 14.44
CA ASP A 711 -16.07 5.14 13.18
C ASP A 711 -17.43 4.43 13.25
N GLY A 712 -17.92 4.09 14.44
CA GLY A 712 -19.29 3.60 14.63
C GLY A 712 -20.36 4.67 14.40
N ALA A 713 -21.64 4.28 14.49
CA ALA A 713 -22.75 5.22 14.39
C ALA A 713 -22.79 6.18 15.59
N TRP A 714 -23.04 7.46 15.29
CA TRP A 714 -23.28 8.53 16.26
C TRP A 714 -24.69 9.08 16.08
N THR A 715 -25.29 9.57 17.16
CA THR A 715 -26.59 10.24 17.12
C THR A 715 -26.55 11.55 17.90
N ALA A 716 -27.37 12.50 17.48
CA ALA A 716 -27.49 13.81 18.11
C ALA A 716 -28.89 13.99 18.72
N HIS A 717 -28.94 14.59 19.90
CA HIS A 717 -30.14 15.13 20.52
C HIS A 717 -30.04 16.66 20.52
N THR A 718 -30.90 17.31 19.74
CA THR A 718 -30.87 18.77 19.56
C THR A 718 -32.16 19.41 20.07
N GLU A 719 -32.02 20.47 20.86
CA GLU A 719 -33.09 21.34 21.30
C GLU A 719 -32.72 22.79 20.97
N TYR A 720 -33.70 23.57 20.51
CA TYR A 720 -33.52 24.98 20.16
C TYR A 720 -34.32 25.89 21.09
N VAL A 721 -33.78 27.08 21.32
CA VAL A 721 -34.52 28.23 21.86
C VAL A 721 -34.72 29.27 20.74
N TYR A 722 -35.86 29.95 20.76
CA TYR A 722 -36.15 30.98 19.76
C TYR A 722 -35.63 32.36 20.23
N ASN A 723 -34.75 32.98 19.45
CA ASN A 723 -34.34 34.37 19.62
C ASN A 723 -35.27 35.27 18.79
N THR A 724 -36.04 36.12 19.49
CA THR A 724 -37.02 37.03 18.89
C THR A 724 -36.41 38.25 18.23
N THR A 725 -35.18 38.63 18.60
CA THR A 725 -34.48 39.81 18.06
C THR A 725 -33.92 39.51 16.67
N ASP A 726 -33.29 38.35 16.53
CA ASP A 726 -32.66 37.90 15.29
C ASP A 726 -33.63 37.08 14.43
N GLU A 727 -34.80 36.72 14.97
CA GLU A 727 -35.78 35.80 14.38
C GLU A 727 -35.14 34.45 14.01
N THR A 728 -34.31 33.91 14.91
CA THR A 728 -33.54 32.68 14.69
C THR A 728 -33.76 31.66 15.79
N PHE A 729 -33.73 30.39 15.43
CA PHE A 729 -33.57 29.31 16.39
C PHE A 729 -32.08 29.14 16.69
N LYS A 730 -31.73 29.04 17.97
CA LYS A 730 -30.35 28.86 18.44
C LYS A 730 -30.28 27.71 19.44
N VAL A 731 -29.22 26.94 19.38
CA VAL A 731 -28.85 25.99 20.43
C VAL A 731 -28.39 26.76 21.68
N TYR A 732 -27.60 27.81 21.51
CA TYR A 732 -27.16 28.68 22.60
C TYR A 732 -27.45 30.14 22.25
N ASP A 733 -28.36 30.78 23.01
CA ASP A 733 -28.68 32.21 22.87
C ASP A 733 -27.96 33.03 23.95
N SER A 734 -28.07 32.60 25.20
CA SER A 734 -27.35 33.18 26.34
C SER A 734 -27.18 32.15 27.47
N ALA A 735 -26.41 32.50 28.51
CA ALA A 735 -26.20 31.65 29.68
C ALA A 735 -27.49 31.27 30.44
N THR A 736 -28.58 32.02 30.25
CA THR A 736 -29.89 31.76 30.87
C THR A 736 -30.95 31.26 29.88
N LYS A 737 -30.62 31.20 28.59
CA LYS A 737 -31.53 30.81 27.52
C LYS A 737 -30.77 30.02 26.46
N TYR A 738 -30.80 28.70 26.60
CA TYR A 738 -30.14 27.78 25.69
C TYR A 738 -30.93 26.47 25.65
N GLY A 739 -30.84 25.79 24.51
CA GLY A 739 -31.31 24.43 24.29
C GLY A 739 -30.20 23.43 24.55
N LYS A 740 -30.06 22.43 23.69
CA LYS A 740 -29.09 21.34 23.86
C LYS A 740 -28.55 20.89 22.51
N GLN A 741 -27.29 20.51 22.48
CA GLN A 741 -26.72 19.73 21.38
C GLN A 741 -25.87 18.63 21.99
N TRP A 742 -26.50 17.49 22.28
CA TRP A 742 -25.81 16.34 22.87
C TRP A 742 -25.56 15.28 21.82
N VAL A 743 -24.40 14.64 21.84
CA VAL A 743 -24.07 13.56 20.91
C VAL A 743 -23.68 12.32 21.66
N TYR A 744 -24.08 11.17 21.13
CA TYR A 744 -23.88 9.86 21.74
C TYR A 744 -23.30 8.92 20.70
N GLY A 745 -22.29 8.16 21.10
CA GLY A 745 -21.64 7.18 20.23
C GLY A 745 -20.76 6.22 21.01
N GLY A 746 -20.28 5.19 20.30
CA GLY A 746 -19.41 4.17 20.85
C GLY A 746 -18.24 3.88 19.92
N LEU A 747 -17.34 3.02 20.39
CA LEU A 747 -16.09 2.71 19.71
C LEU A 747 -16.17 1.47 18.79
N ARG A 748 -17.36 0.90 18.61
CA ARG A 748 -17.60 -0.31 17.81
C ARG A 748 -16.54 -1.41 18.07
N MET A 749 -15.65 -1.66 17.10
CA MET A 749 -14.58 -2.68 17.19
C MET A 749 -13.27 -2.12 17.76
N GLY A 750 -13.13 -0.80 17.88
CA GLY A 750 -11.94 -0.14 18.42
C GLY A 750 -11.85 -0.16 19.94
N GLY A 751 -12.97 -0.29 20.64
CA GLY A 751 -13.00 -0.26 22.09
C GLY A 751 -14.37 -0.63 22.64
N ARG A 752 -14.53 -0.51 23.96
CA ARG A 752 -15.74 -0.99 24.67
C ARG A 752 -16.58 0.13 25.27
N SER A 753 -16.05 1.35 25.32
CA SER A 753 -16.75 2.47 25.95
C SER A 753 -17.81 3.09 25.05
N TYR A 754 -18.78 3.75 25.69
CA TYR A 754 -19.71 4.68 25.06
C TYR A 754 -19.50 6.08 25.63
N TYR A 755 -19.56 7.08 24.78
CA TYR A 755 -19.35 8.47 25.13
C TYR A 755 -20.58 9.30 24.85
N ALA A 756 -20.85 10.24 25.74
CA ALA A 756 -21.76 11.34 25.51
C ALA A 756 -20.99 12.66 25.62
N LEU A 757 -21.09 13.49 24.58
CA LEU A 757 -20.48 14.83 24.56
C LEU A 757 -21.57 15.90 24.53
N ASP A 758 -21.36 16.97 25.28
CA ASP A 758 -22.16 18.18 25.21
C ASP A 758 -21.49 19.16 24.24
N LEU A 759 -22.17 19.40 23.12
CA LEU A 759 -21.74 20.26 22.03
C LEU A 759 -22.60 21.53 21.95
N THR A 760 -23.24 21.93 23.05
CA THR A 760 -24.09 23.15 23.11
C THR A 760 -23.30 24.43 22.81
N ASN A 761 -21.98 24.43 23.07
CA ASN A 761 -21.08 25.59 22.92
C ASN A 761 -20.02 25.40 21.81
N ILE A 762 -20.33 24.70 20.71
CA ILE A 762 -19.36 24.47 19.61
C ILE A 762 -19.32 25.58 18.56
N ALA A 763 -20.13 26.62 18.71
CA ALA A 763 -20.10 27.77 17.83
C ALA A 763 -18.86 28.63 18.06
N ASN A 764 -18.43 29.37 17.02
CA ASN A 764 -17.33 30.33 17.15
C ASN A 764 -17.64 31.37 18.26
N SER A 765 -18.90 31.78 18.39
CA SER A 765 -19.38 32.73 19.41
C SER A 765 -19.21 32.23 20.85
N THR A 766 -19.04 30.93 21.04
CA THR A 766 -18.88 30.27 22.34
C THR A 766 -17.50 29.61 22.48
N ASN A 767 -16.52 30.04 21.68
CA ASN A 767 -15.12 29.58 21.72
C ASN A 767 -14.91 28.07 21.47
N ASN A 768 -15.83 27.43 20.75
CA ASN A 768 -15.75 26.01 20.38
C ASN A 768 -15.45 25.11 21.60
N ASP A 769 -16.24 25.21 22.66
CA ASP A 769 -16.01 24.60 23.99
C ASP A 769 -16.90 23.37 24.24
N PRO A 770 -16.55 22.20 23.67
CA PRO A 770 -17.26 20.96 23.97
C PRO A 770 -17.00 20.51 25.40
N LYS A 771 -17.88 19.66 25.94
CA LYS A 771 -17.70 19.01 27.25
C LYS A 771 -17.98 17.52 27.17
N ILE A 772 -17.35 16.74 28.04
CA ILE A 772 -17.81 15.37 28.32
C ILE A 772 -19.08 15.49 29.15
N LYS A 773 -20.08 14.67 28.82
CA LYS A 773 -21.27 14.50 29.67
C LYS A 773 -21.09 13.28 30.56
N PHE A 774 -20.78 12.14 29.94
CA PHE A 774 -20.39 10.92 30.63
C PHE A 774 -19.66 9.96 29.68
N ARG A 775 -18.97 9.00 30.28
CA ARG A 775 -18.46 7.79 29.64
C ARG A 775 -19.04 6.58 30.36
N ILE A 776 -19.58 5.64 29.59
CA ILE A 776 -19.87 4.30 30.10
C ILE A 776 -18.63 3.44 29.81
N ASN A 777 -18.03 2.86 30.85
CA ASN A 777 -16.85 2.02 30.75
C ASN A 777 -17.18 0.59 31.21
N PRO A 778 -17.60 -0.30 30.28
CA PRO A 778 -17.94 -1.67 30.63
C PRO A 778 -16.77 -2.50 31.16
N VAL A 779 -15.52 -2.12 30.87
CA VAL A 779 -14.34 -2.85 31.35
C VAL A 779 -14.13 -2.65 32.84
N ALA A 780 -14.34 -1.43 33.32
CA ALA A 780 -14.25 -1.10 34.75
C ALA A 780 -15.60 -1.26 35.49
N GLY A 781 -16.70 -1.52 34.77
CA GLY A 781 -18.04 -1.52 35.34
C GLY A 781 -18.47 -0.15 35.88
N SER A 782 -17.98 0.94 35.29
CA SER A 782 -18.21 2.31 35.78
C SER A 782 -18.97 3.18 34.78
N VAL A 783 -19.63 4.21 35.32
CA VAL A 783 -20.11 5.36 34.55
C VAL A 783 -19.39 6.60 35.07
N ASP A 784 -18.42 7.06 34.29
CA ASP A 784 -17.65 8.25 34.62
C ASP A 784 -18.47 9.47 34.17
N ARG A 785 -18.73 10.41 35.08
CA ARG A 785 -19.56 11.59 34.80
C ARG A 785 -18.76 12.86 34.97
N TYR A 786 -19.14 13.87 34.20
CA TYR A 786 -18.66 15.22 34.40
C TYR A 786 -19.16 15.74 35.75
N ASN A 787 -18.22 16.00 36.66
CA ASN A 787 -18.51 16.63 37.95
C ASN A 787 -18.51 18.15 37.77
N ASP A 788 -19.68 18.72 37.46
CA ASP A 788 -19.93 20.13 37.75
C ASP A 788 -19.95 20.27 39.28
N GLN A 789 -18.81 20.61 39.89
CA GLN A 789 -18.76 21.02 41.28
C GLN A 789 -19.60 22.28 41.46
N GLY A 790 -20.88 22.07 41.79
CA GLY A 790 -21.88 23.11 42.02
C GLY A 790 -23.29 22.57 42.29
N GLY A 791 -23.42 21.39 42.88
CA GLY A 791 -24.75 20.85 43.21
C GLY A 791 -24.66 19.43 43.74
N GLY A 792 -24.49 19.29 45.06
CA GLY A 792 -24.53 18.00 45.73
C GLY A 792 -25.88 17.32 45.53
N CYS A 793 -25.90 16.28 44.72
CA CYS A 793 -26.82 15.15 44.90
C CYS A 793 -26.02 13.88 44.63
N ASN A 794 -25.70 13.19 45.72
CA ASN A 794 -25.42 11.76 45.71
C ASN A 794 -26.49 11.06 44.85
N ASN A 795 -26.07 10.11 44.02
CA ASN A 795 -26.61 8.74 44.10
C ASN A 795 -26.01 7.82 43.02
N SER A 796 -25.67 6.63 43.53
CA SER A 796 -25.81 5.32 42.90
C SER A 796 -26.69 5.28 41.65
N LEU A 797 -26.12 4.74 40.57
CA LEU A 797 -26.81 3.83 39.66
C LEU A 797 -26.38 2.41 40.00
#